data_AF-A0A2C9L0H3-F1
#
_entry.id   AF-A0A2C9L0H3-F1
#
_cell.length_a   1.000
_cell.length_b   1.000
_cell.length_c   1.000
_cell.angle_alpha   90.00
_cell.angle_beta   90.00
_cell.angle_gamma   90.00
#
_symmetry.space_group_name_H-M   'P 1'
#
loop_
_entity.id
_entity.type
_entity.pdbx_description
1 polymer ?
#
loop_
_entity_poly.entity_id
_entity_poly.type
_entity_poly.pdbx_seq_one_letter_code
_entity_poly.pdbx_strand_id
1 'polypeptide(L)'
;MSLVRSGLCVLLRHIVQEADKTFPELKLIDVLGFREGSMKMCAEVSGWTKLCEVDLAQFILELINSTKDAKDLKNQKLPLSCHFLKLESHFHKKCRVHNDNRQRRAELNRIKKGLIQCIKKGLNLKRLENEFYSCEDCTALSPVNKTIGNRISDEVNDRTNAEFNDRTDAETNDTQRGFNVNNSNFLPHLAKVALKVTTDNSGVILEQAVHLKHGIRRVRIKKQLGDIRAVKKEKKISDRASCNLSDGNDCKDIQIQHHNGDTENSCFDLTSDICNLLEALTVQDVEYVHTYTEGIEMTLADLILFVYFYCLLEALDFNSSNLGHYVPAIMSWLTHMSTLSTIVSVSESLGWEVGRLVTHPSTAGADEMFVLAVESTSAVDDDEMELSRCAKMKHRALKSDIADILTKLKDSNVTPLRGDHPCGDQVHLNWSCLPADVHPKEGDVPESRMFRKCEQLENLATAVQALAKPGDILIDFCSGGGHLGILMAYLLQECNVFLVENKEESLLKACSRITSLGLQNVTLYQCNLDYFIGKFDVGTSLHACGSATDMVLQLCQDAQASFVVCPCCYGSIQKTHLMSYPRSQLFIQHAVTYKEYLTLGHAADQTEHNITIEERGHLCMDLIDTDRHQYAQQMGYVVTLTSLQPLSCTPKNNLLIGKPNA
;
A
#
# COMPACT_ATOMS: atom_id res chain seq x y z
N MET A 1 -14.74 1.58 27.18
CA MET A 1 -13.93 1.02 26.07
C MET A 1 -13.23 2.16 25.33
N SER A 2 -11.92 2.07 25.18
CA SER A 2 -11.10 3.03 24.43
C SER A 2 -10.52 2.36 23.18
N LEU A 3 -10.64 3.03 22.03
CA LEU A 3 -9.90 2.71 20.80
C LEU A 3 -8.83 3.76 20.58
N VAL A 4 -7.58 3.34 20.63
CA VAL A 4 -6.41 4.18 20.38
C VAL A 4 -5.94 3.93 18.96
N ARG A 5 -5.76 5.00 18.18
CA ARG A 5 -5.16 4.93 16.83
C ARG A 5 -3.77 5.56 16.88
N SER A 6 -2.78 4.89 16.33
CA SER A 6 -1.40 5.37 16.28
C SER A 6 -0.73 5.00 14.96
N GLY A 7 0.24 5.82 14.56
CA GLY A 7 0.86 5.79 13.24
C GLY A 7 0.29 6.84 12.31
N LEU A 8 1.16 7.49 11.54
CA LEU A 8 0.80 8.58 10.64
C LEU A 8 -0.19 8.08 9.58
N CYS A 9 0.08 6.93 8.98
CA CYS A 9 -0.78 6.38 7.93
C CYS A 9 -2.15 5.97 8.47
N VAL A 10 -2.19 5.34 9.64
CA VAL A 10 -3.44 4.96 10.31
C VAL A 10 -4.31 6.19 10.60
N LEU A 11 -3.71 7.23 11.19
CA LEU A 11 -4.41 8.46 11.54
C LEU A 11 -4.91 9.21 10.30
N LEU A 12 -4.05 9.39 9.29
CA LEU A 12 -4.43 10.09 8.08
C LEU A 12 -5.52 9.36 7.30
N ARG A 13 -5.47 8.03 7.22
CA ARG A 13 -6.55 7.23 6.62
C ARG A 13 -7.86 7.42 7.36
N HIS A 14 -7.83 7.39 8.69
CA HIS A 14 -9.00 7.64 9.52
C HIS A 14 -9.58 9.05 9.29
N ILE A 15 -8.71 10.08 9.24
CA ILE A 15 -9.10 11.45 8.94
C ILE A 15 -9.79 11.54 7.57
N VAL A 16 -9.24 10.90 6.53
CA VAL A 16 -9.84 10.87 5.19
C VAL A 16 -11.21 10.19 5.22
N GLN A 17 -11.35 9.05 5.90
CA GLN A 17 -12.61 8.33 5.99
C GLN A 17 -13.69 9.15 6.74
N GLU A 18 -13.36 9.78 7.86
CA GLU A 18 -14.29 10.63 8.61
C GLU A 18 -14.65 11.91 7.84
N ALA A 19 -13.68 12.51 7.15
CA ALA A 19 -13.93 13.66 6.30
C ALA A 19 -14.81 13.31 5.10
N ASP A 20 -14.63 12.14 4.47
CA ASP A 20 -15.47 11.68 3.36
C ASP A 20 -16.90 11.38 3.81
N LYS A 21 -17.09 10.80 5.01
CA LYS A 21 -18.42 10.64 5.61
C LYS A 21 -19.11 11.97 5.86
N THR A 22 -18.35 12.99 6.26
CA THR A 22 -18.87 14.33 6.57
C THR A 22 -19.16 15.13 5.29
N PHE A 23 -18.33 14.96 4.25
CA PHE A 23 -18.36 15.71 2.99
C PHE A 23 -18.30 14.78 1.77
N PRO A 24 -19.32 13.92 1.55
CA PRO A 24 -19.29 12.86 0.53
C PRO A 24 -19.20 13.38 -0.91
N GLU A 25 -19.64 14.62 -1.16
CA GLU A 25 -19.55 15.30 -2.45
C GLU A 25 -18.10 15.59 -2.88
N LEU A 26 -17.18 15.67 -1.91
CA LEU A 26 -15.76 15.88 -2.16
C LEU A 26 -15.06 14.61 -2.64
N LYS A 27 -15.61 13.42 -2.35
CA LYS A 27 -15.00 12.11 -2.70
C LYS A 27 -13.57 11.97 -2.20
N LEU A 28 -13.31 12.38 -0.97
CA LEU A 28 -11.98 12.30 -0.36
C LEU A 28 -11.49 10.85 -0.27
N ILE A 29 -12.39 9.87 -0.21
CA ILE A 29 -12.03 8.45 -0.22
C ILE A 29 -11.15 8.05 -1.43
N ASP A 30 -11.26 8.77 -2.56
CA ASP A 30 -10.46 8.54 -3.75
C ASP A 30 -8.94 8.69 -3.48
N VAL A 31 -8.53 9.53 -2.50
CA VAL A 31 -7.10 9.67 -2.15
C VAL A 31 -6.54 8.46 -1.41
N LEU A 32 -7.39 7.54 -0.93
CA LEU A 32 -6.92 6.25 -0.43
C LEU A 32 -6.55 5.28 -1.55
N GLY A 33 -6.68 5.69 -2.81
CA GLY A 33 -6.33 4.91 -3.99
C GLY A 33 -7.29 3.75 -4.26
N PHE A 34 -6.94 2.91 -5.24
CA PHE A 34 -7.79 1.80 -5.65
C PHE A 34 -8.08 0.84 -4.48
N ARG A 35 -9.38 0.63 -4.20
CA ARG A 35 -9.87 -0.18 -3.06
C ARG A 35 -9.29 0.28 -1.71
N GLU A 36 -9.04 1.58 -1.58
CA GLU A 36 -8.46 2.18 -0.38
C GLU A 36 -7.09 1.56 0.00
N GLY A 37 -6.31 1.11 -0.98
CA GLY A 37 -5.05 0.38 -0.75
C GLY A 37 -3.82 1.23 -0.44
N SER A 38 -3.86 2.55 -0.65
CA SER A 38 -2.73 3.46 -0.38
C SER A 38 -2.41 3.49 1.11
N MET A 39 -1.16 3.19 1.49
CA MET A 39 -0.71 3.19 2.89
C MET A 39 -1.56 2.31 3.84
N LYS A 40 -2.27 1.30 3.32
CA LYS A 40 -3.09 0.37 4.13
C LYS A 40 -2.26 -0.68 4.85
N MET A 41 -1.14 -1.09 4.26
CA MET A 41 -0.24 -2.10 4.81
C MET A 41 0.76 -1.46 5.77
N CYS A 42 1.13 -2.18 6.83
CA CYS A 42 2.10 -1.73 7.82
C CYS A 42 3.52 -1.58 7.22
N ALA A 43 4.38 -0.77 7.83
CA ALA A 43 5.75 -0.53 7.37
C ALA A 43 6.65 -1.80 7.37
N GLU A 44 6.36 -2.75 8.24
CA GLU A 44 7.15 -3.97 8.42
C GLU A 44 6.92 -4.98 7.30
N VAL A 45 5.81 -4.85 6.57
CA VAL A 45 5.40 -5.72 5.46
C VAL A 45 5.38 -5.03 4.11
N SER A 46 5.41 -3.69 4.09
CA SER A 46 5.35 -2.88 2.89
C SER A 46 6.54 -1.93 2.85
N GLY A 47 7.52 -2.23 1.99
CA GLY A 47 8.67 -1.36 1.75
C GLY A 47 8.26 0.03 1.28
N TRP A 48 7.12 0.15 0.59
CA TRP A 48 6.55 1.46 0.21
C TRP A 48 6.00 2.23 1.41
N THR A 49 5.24 1.57 2.30
CA THR A 49 4.74 2.21 3.52
C THR A 49 5.92 2.65 4.38
N LYS A 50 6.92 1.77 4.56
CA LYS A 50 8.13 2.07 5.31
C LYS A 50 8.89 3.27 4.74
N LEU A 51 9.05 3.32 3.42
CA LEU A 51 9.74 4.43 2.76
C LEU A 51 9.05 5.77 3.07
N CYS A 52 7.73 5.82 2.94
CA CYS A 52 6.93 7.05 3.10
C CYS A 52 6.63 7.40 4.55
N GLU A 53 6.48 6.44 5.46
CA GLU A 53 6.10 6.69 6.85
C GLU A 53 7.29 6.80 7.80
N VAL A 54 8.37 6.06 7.53
CA VAL A 54 9.52 5.92 8.43
C VAL A 54 10.80 6.46 7.82
N ASP A 55 11.28 5.86 6.72
CA ASP A 55 12.64 6.08 6.23
C ASP A 55 12.84 7.53 5.75
N LEU A 56 11.95 8.05 4.89
CA LEU A 56 12.06 9.43 4.39
C LEU A 56 11.76 10.47 5.48
N ALA A 57 10.82 10.19 6.38
CA ALA A 57 10.50 11.09 7.49
C ALA A 57 11.71 11.30 8.39
N GLN A 58 12.34 10.20 8.83
CA GLN A 58 13.52 10.21 9.68
C GLN A 58 14.71 10.88 8.97
N PHE A 59 15.00 10.47 7.74
CA PHE A 59 16.14 11.01 6.98
C PHE A 59 16.00 12.52 6.71
N ILE A 60 14.81 12.98 6.29
CA ILE A 60 14.59 14.40 6.04
C ILE A 60 14.70 15.21 7.33
N LEU A 61 14.21 14.70 8.45
CA LEU A 61 14.34 15.36 9.75
C LEU A 61 15.81 15.49 10.17
N GLU A 62 16.60 14.44 10.02
CA GLU A 62 18.06 14.46 10.27
C GLU A 62 18.77 15.48 9.38
N LEU A 63 18.40 15.51 8.10
CA LEU A 63 18.95 16.45 7.13
C LEU A 63 18.63 17.89 7.51
N ILE A 64 17.37 18.20 7.84
CA ILE A 64 16.94 19.52 8.29
C ILE A 64 17.71 19.93 9.56
N ASN A 65 17.85 19.03 10.54
CA ASN A 65 18.60 19.34 11.76
C ASN A 65 20.07 19.64 11.45
N SER A 66 20.69 18.90 10.53
CA SER A 66 22.08 19.15 10.10
C SER A 66 22.28 20.50 9.41
N THR A 67 21.24 21.03 8.75
CA THR A 67 21.27 22.38 8.14
C THR A 67 21.14 23.51 9.16
N LYS A 68 20.38 23.30 10.25
CA LYS A 68 20.19 24.31 11.31
C LYS A 68 21.45 24.53 12.16
N ASP A 69 22.23 23.48 12.37
CA ASP A 69 23.46 23.55 13.16
C ASP A 69 24.64 24.16 12.38
N ALA A 70 24.50 24.32 11.06
CA ALA A 70 25.53 24.88 10.19
C ALA A 70 25.52 26.41 10.23
N LYS A 71 26.60 27.02 10.76
CA LYS A 71 26.81 28.47 10.73
C LYS A 71 27.04 29.04 9.32
N ASP A 72 27.39 28.17 8.35
CA ASP A 72 27.58 28.51 6.94
C ASP A 72 27.22 27.27 6.10
N LEU A 73 26.06 27.30 5.42
CA LEU A 73 25.65 26.18 4.56
C LEU A 73 26.61 25.98 3.39
N LYS A 74 27.32 27.03 2.92
CA LYS A 74 28.02 27.07 1.61
C LYS A 74 29.13 26.04 1.38
N ASN A 75 29.58 25.32 2.41
CA ASN A 75 30.65 24.33 2.31
C ASN A 75 30.26 22.95 2.86
N GLN A 76 28.98 22.73 3.17
CA GLN A 76 28.55 21.50 3.82
C GLN A 76 28.32 20.39 2.79
N LYS A 77 28.74 19.16 3.12
CA LYS A 77 28.38 17.98 2.32
C LYS A 77 27.07 17.43 2.86
N LEU A 78 25.97 17.63 2.14
CA LEU A 78 24.69 17.01 2.49
C LEU A 78 24.74 15.56 1.98
N PRO A 79 24.52 14.54 2.82
CA PRO A 79 24.44 13.17 2.34
C PRO A 79 23.18 13.00 1.49
N LEU A 80 23.31 12.42 0.29
CA LEU A 80 22.15 11.98 -0.49
C LEU A 80 21.87 10.53 -0.12
N SER A 81 20.91 10.32 0.77
CA SER A 81 20.54 8.97 1.20
C SER A 81 20.01 8.13 0.04
N CYS A 82 20.26 6.82 0.13
CA CYS A 82 19.66 5.84 -0.77
C CYS A 82 18.13 5.90 -0.80
N HIS A 83 17.46 6.45 0.22
CA HIS A 83 16.00 6.60 0.24
C HIS A 83 15.49 7.57 -0.83
N PHE A 84 16.23 8.64 -1.12
CA PHE A 84 15.89 9.56 -2.21
C PHE A 84 16.08 8.89 -3.56
N LEU A 85 17.17 8.14 -3.72
CA LEU A 85 17.44 7.37 -4.93
C LEU A 85 16.41 6.25 -5.15
N LYS A 86 15.93 5.61 -4.07
CA LYS A 86 14.82 4.64 -4.10
C LYS A 86 13.54 5.28 -4.64
N LEU A 87 13.16 6.45 -4.12
CA LEU A 87 11.97 7.17 -4.59
C LEU A 87 12.15 7.69 -6.03
N GLU A 88 13.32 8.22 -6.38
CA GLU A 88 13.64 8.67 -7.74
C GLU A 88 13.58 7.52 -8.75
N SER A 89 14.17 6.37 -8.41
CA SER A 89 14.07 5.14 -9.23
C SER A 89 12.62 4.69 -9.39
N HIS A 90 11.81 4.79 -8.34
CA HIS A 90 10.39 4.45 -8.39
C HIS A 90 9.61 5.25 -9.45
N PHE A 91 9.85 6.56 -9.58
CA PHE A 91 9.23 7.38 -10.63
C PHE A 91 9.57 6.94 -12.06
N HIS A 92 10.68 6.25 -12.26
CA HIS A 92 11.09 5.72 -13.56
C HIS A 92 10.47 4.35 -13.89
N LYS A 93 9.81 3.71 -12.90
CA LYS A 93 9.09 2.45 -13.12
C LYS A 93 7.81 2.71 -13.91
N LYS A 94 7.36 1.68 -14.64
CA LYS A 94 6.08 1.76 -15.37
C LYS A 94 4.92 1.85 -14.38
N CYS A 95 4.03 2.83 -14.56
CA CYS A 95 2.82 2.94 -13.75
C CYS A 95 1.99 1.66 -13.84
N ARG A 96 1.64 1.10 -12.68
CA ARG A 96 0.77 -0.07 -12.59
C ARG A 96 -0.67 0.38 -12.38
N VAL A 97 -1.54 -0.07 -13.29
CA VAL A 97 -2.94 0.34 -13.28
C VAL A 97 -3.81 -0.91 -13.28
N HIS A 98 -4.80 -0.95 -12.37
CA HIS A 98 -5.75 -2.06 -12.34
C HIS A 98 -6.54 -2.13 -13.64
N ASN A 99 -6.66 -3.33 -14.22
CA ASN A 99 -7.23 -3.54 -15.56
C ASN A 99 -6.53 -2.70 -16.65
N ASP A 100 -5.20 -2.59 -16.59
CA ASP A 100 -4.34 -1.78 -17.49
C ASP A 100 -4.79 -1.82 -18.96
N ASN A 101 -4.94 -3.01 -19.56
CA ASN A 101 -5.40 -3.17 -20.95
C ASN A 101 -6.75 -2.50 -21.23
N ARG A 102 -7.71 -2.60 -20.31
CA ARG A 102 -9.04 -1.97 -20.44
C ARG A 102 -8.91 -0.45 -20.35
N GLN A 103 -8.08 0.05 -19.43
CA GLN A 103 -7.89 1.49 -19.25
C GLN A 103 -7.16 2.12 -20.43
N ARG A 104 -6.07 1.50 -20.92
CA ARG A 104 -5.34 1.96 -22.11
C ARG A 104 -6.22 2.04 -23.35
N ARG A 105 -7.13 1.05 -23.55
CA ARG A 105 -8.14 1.11 -24.62
C ARG A 105 -9.07 2.32 -24.47
N ALA A 106 -9.49 2.63 -23.25
CA ALA A 106 -10.35 3.78 -23.00
C ALA A 106 -9.62 5.10 -23.29
N GLU A 107 -8.36 5.25 -22.85
CA GLU A 107 -7.56 6.45 -23.13
C GLU A 107 -7.24 6.60 -24.62
N LEU A 108 -6.86 5.51 -25.30
CA LEU A 108 -6.68 5.52 -26.75
C LEU A 108 -7.93 6.01 -27.48
N ASN A 109 -9.11 5.49 -27.09
CA ASN A 109 -10.36 5.92 -27.69
C ASN A 109 -10.66 7.41 -27.44
N ARG A 110 -10.32 7.94 -26.25
CA ARG A 110 -10.46 9.38 -25.96
C ARG A 110 -9.52 10.21 -26.83
N ILE A 111 -8.27 9.79 -26.98
CA ILE A 111 -7.29 10.48 -27.84
C ILE A 111 -7.76 10.47 -29.30
N LYS A 112 -8.21 9.32 -29.81
CA LYS A 112 -8.77 9.22 -31.17
C LYS A 112 -9.97 10.16 -31.36
N LYS A 113 -10.89 10.21 -30.40
CA LYS A 113 -12.03 11.15 -30.43
C LYS A 113 -11.57 12.62 -30.45
N GLY A 114 -10.61 12.99 -29.60
CA GLY A 114 -10.06 14.34 -29.55
C GLY A 114 -9.40 14.76 -30.87
N LEU A 115 -8.61 13.87 -31.47
CA LEU A 115 -8.01 14.10 -32.79
C LEU A 115 -9.08 14.25 -33.88
N ILE A 116 -10.12 13.41 -33.90
CA ILE A 116 -11.24 13.53 -34.86
C ILE A 116 -11.96 14.89 -34.70
N GLN A 117 -12.13 15.38 -33.47
CA GLN A 117 -12.75 16.68 -33.24
C GLN A 117 -11.86 17.83 -33.78
N CYS A 118 -10.55 17.72 -33.64
CA CYS A 118 -9.60 18.68 -34.22
C CYS A 118 -9.71 18.72 -35.76
N ILE A 119 -9.81 17.55 -36.41
CA ILE A 119 -10.05 17.45 -37.86
C ILE A 119 -11.36 18.16 -38.25
N LYS A 120 -12.44 17.91 -37.52
CA LYS A 120 -13.76 18.54 -37.78
C LYS A 120 -13.73 20.06 -37.66
N LYS A 121 -12.84 20.62 -36.83
CA LYS A 121 -12.63 22.07 -36.70
C LYS A 121 -11.63 22.64 -37.73
N GLY A 122 -11.16 21.84 -38.69
CA GLY A 122 -10.20 22.26 -39.71
C GLY A 122 -8.80 22.55 -39.16
N LEU A 123 -8.48 22.05 -37.96
CA LEU A 123 -7.16 22.19 -37.35
C LEU A 123 -6.19 21.18 -37.96
N ASN A 124 -4.93 21.61 -38.10
CA ASN A 124 -3.86 20.80 -38.66
C ASN A 124 -2.75 20.54 -37.62
N LEU A 125 -1.86 19.58 -37.88
CA LEU A 125 -0.79 19.19 -36.93
C LEU A 125 0.09 20.38 -36.48
N LYS A 126 0.50 21.27 -37.39
CA LYS A 126 1.31 22.47 -37.08
C LYS A 126 0.56 23.51 -36.22
N ARG A 127 -0.77 23.55 -36.32
CA ARG A 127 -1.63 24.45 -35.51
C ARG A 127 -1.93 23.85 -34.13
N LEU A 128 -2.01 22.51 -34.06
CA LEU A 128 -2.11 21.76 -32.81
C LEU A 128 -0.84 21.79 -31.95
N GLU A 129 0.31 22.13 -32.53
CA GLU A 129 1.56 22.36 -31.77
C GLU A 129 1.54 23.61 -30.90
N ASN A 130 0.69 24.59 -31.24
CA ASN A 130 0.68 25.92 -30.61
C ASN A 130 -0.56 26.20 -29.74
N GLU A 131 -1.53 25.28 -29.65
CA GLU A 131 -2.79 25.47 -28.92
C GLU A 131 -3.11 24.26 -28.01
N PHE A 132 -3.51 24.51 -26.76
CA PHE A 132 -4.10 23.48 -25.90
C PHE A 132 -5.56 23.29 -26.24
N TYR A 133 -5.95 22.08 -26.62
CA TYR A 133 -7.32 21.82 -27.07
C TYR A 133 -8.17 21.17 -25.97
N SER A 134 -9.20 21.87 -25.48
CA SER A 134 -10.17 21.32 -24.53
C SER A 134 -11.32 20.60 -25.24
N CYS A 135 -11.48 19.30 -25.00
CA CYS A 135 -12.66 18.55 -25.46
C CYS A 135 -13.81 18.70 -24.45
N GLU A 136 -14.84 19.48 -24.79
CA GLU A 136 -16.05 19.64 -23.97
C GLU A 136 -16.97 18.40 -24.04
N ASP A 137 -16.89 17.60 -25.11
CA ASP A 137 -17.78 16.45 -25.39
C ASP A 137 -17.23 15.08 -24.95
N CYS A 138 -16.09 15.04 -24.25
CA CYS A 138 -15.42 13.79 -23.87
C CYS A 138 -15.90 13.23 -22.51
N THR A 139 -16.91 13.84 -21.89
CA THR A 139 -17.43 13.43 -20.59
C THR A 139 -18.41 12.27 -20.71
N ALA A 140 -17.99 11.12 -20.18
CA ALA A 140 -18.77 9.94 -19.73
C ALA A 140 -18.43 8.62 -20.44
N LEU A 141 -17.73 7.74 -19.72
CA LEU A 141 -18.09 6.33 -19.66
C LEU A 141 -18.45 6.08 -18.19
N SER A 142 -19.74 5.86 -17.91
CA SER A 142 -20.19 5.42 -16.60
C SER A 142 -19.56 4.07 -16.24
N PRO A 143 -19.29 3.78 -14.95
CA PRO A 143 -19.04 2.42 -14.52
C PRO A 143 -20.35 1.64 -14.75
N VAL A 144 -20.34 0.70 -15.70
CA VAL A 144 -21.41 -0.28 -15.82
C VAL A 144 -21.28 -1.25 -14.64
N ASN A 145 -21.91 -0.90 -13.52
CA ASN A 145 -22.49 -1.90 -12.64
C ASN A 145 -23.83 -2.29 -13.27
N LYS A 146 -23.86 -3.45 -13.96
CA LYS A 146 -25.10 -4.20 -14.18
C LYS A 146 -25.01 -5.52 -13.43
N THR A 147 -25.47 -5.45 -12.19
CA THR A 147 -26.55 -6.26 -11.61
C THR A 147 -26.62 -7.73 -12.01
N ILE A 148 -26.25 -8.60 -11.07
CA ILE A 148 -26.91 -9.89 -10.88
C ILE A 148 -28.06 -9.64 -9.91
N GLY A 149 -29.28 -9.99 -10.33
CA GLY A 149 -30.36 -10.39 -9.42
C GLY A 149 -31.35 -9.31 -8.99
N ASN A 150 -32.36 -9.08 -9.83
CA ASN A 150 -33.71 -8.73 -9.37
C ASN A 150 -34.19 -9.73 -8.31
N ARG A 151 -34.78 -9.25 -7.21
CA ARG A 151 -36.10 -9.66 -6.74
C ARG A 151 -36.54 -8.84 -5.51
N ILE A 152 -37.83 -8.52 -5.51
CA ILE A 152 -38.64 -7.91 -4.45
C ILE A 152 -38.58 -6.38 -4.40
N SER A 153 -39.17 -5.74 -5.40
CA SER A 153 -40.14 -4.68 -5.11
C SER A 153 -41.48 -5.37 -4.91
N ASP A 154 -42.17 -5.05 -3.82
CA ASP A 154 -43.62 -4.83 -3.72
C ASP A 154 -43.96 -4.84 -2.24
N GLU A 155 -44.21 -3.67 -1.66
CA GLU A 155 -45.44 -3.37 -0.91
C GLU A 155 -45.30 -2.13 0.01
N VAL A 156 -46.27 -1.22 -0.17
CA VAL A 156 -46.78 -0.19 0.75
C VAL A 156 -46.03 1.14 0.89
N ASN A 157 -46.42 2.08 0.01
CA ASN A 157 -46.77 3.44 0.41
C ASN A 157 -48.04 3.38 1.28
N ASP A 158 -47.97 3.84 2.53
CA ASP A 158 -49.00 4.67 3.20
C ASP A 158 -48.76 4.68 4.72
N ARG A 159 -48.53 5.88 5.28
CA ARG A 159 -49.19 6.45 6.49
C ARG A 159 -48.34 7.55 7.16
N THR A 160 -48.71 8.79 6.84
CA THR A 160 -49.09 9.88 7.77
C THR A 160 -48.34 10.07 9.11
N ASN A 161 -47.67 11.22 9.20
CA ASN A 161 -47.82 12.34 10.17
C ASN A 161 -48.14 12.09 11.66
N ALA A 162 -47.58 13.01 12.47
CA ALA A 162 -47.84 13.35 13.88
C ALA A 162 -47.04 12.51 14.91
N GLU A 163 -46.40 13.05 15.96
CA GLU A 163 -46.56 14.34 16.65
C GLU A 163 -45.40 14.57 17.67
N PHE A 164 -44.96 15.83 17.80
CA PHE A 164 -44.57 16.58 19.02
C PHE A 164 -43.35 16.15 19.89
N ASN A 165 -42.31 17.00 19.98
CA ASN A 165 -42.05 18.05 21.02
C ASN A 165 -41.68 17.43 22.39
N ASP A 166 -40.71 17.87 23.17
CA ASP A 166 -40.19 19.21 23.46
C ASP A 166 -38.96 19.05 24.38
N ARG A 167 -38.05 20.05 24.39
CA ARG A 167 -37.23 20.54 25.52
C ARG A 167 -35.98 21.26 25.02
N THR A 168 -36.12 22.57 24.88
CA THR A 168 -35.08 23.60 25.07
C THR A 168 -34.87 23.79 26.58
N ASP A 169 -33.65 23.97 27.09
CA ASP A 169 -32.92 25.22 27.41
C ASP A 169 -31.80 24.79 28.39
N ALA A 170 -30.60 25.36 28.56
CA ALA A 170 -29.91 26.55 28.05
C ALA A 170 -28.40 26.42 28.35
N GLU A 171 -27.59 27.03 27.48
CA GLU A 171 -26.37 27.81 27.73
C GLU A 171 -25.26 27.30 28.68
N THR A 172 -24.08 27.02 28.11
CA THR A 172 -22.84 27.70 28.51
C THR A 172 -21.91 27.84 27.30
N ASN A 173 -21.62 29.10 26.96
CA ASN A 173 -20.67 29.53 25.94
C ASN A 173 -19.24 29.26 26.40
N ASP A 174 -18.40 28.62 25.56
CA ASP A 174 -17.03 29.11 25.39
C ASP A 174 -16.40 28.72 24.03
N THR A 175 -16.12 29.76 23.24
CA THR A 175 -15.08 29.90 22.19
C THR A 175 -14.85 28.78 21.15
N GLN A 176 -15.77 28.66 20.18
CA GLN A 176 -15.43 28.20 18.83
C GLN A 176 -14.68 29.31 18.05
N ARG A 177 -13.38 29.13 17.82
CA ARG A 177 -12.69 29.76 16.67
C ARG A 177 -13.16 29.04 15.41
N GLY A 178 -14.22 29.55 14.79
CA GLY A 178 -14.74 29.04 13.52
C GLY A 178 -13.75 29.27 12.39
N PHE A 179 -13.27 28.17 11.79
CA PHE A 179 -12.73 28.17 10.44
C PHE A 179 -13.87 28.51 9.47
N ASN A 180 -13.95 29.76 9.07
CA ASN A 180 -14.93 30.24 8.11
C ASN A 180 -14.43 29.89 6.70
N VAL A 181 -14.64 28.65 6.26
CA VAL A 181 -14.39 28.24 4.87
C VAL A 181 -15.54 28.80 4.04
N ASN A 182 -15.31 29.94 3.39
CA ASN A 182 -16.23 30.52 2.43
C ASN A 182 -16.50 29.52 1.29
N ASN A 183 -17.70 28.97 1.31
CA ASN A 183 -18.13 27.79 0.55
C ASN A 183 -18.73 28.19 -0.81
N SER A 184 -17.98 28.89 -1.66
CA SER A 184 -18.49 29.40 -2.95
C SER A 184 -17.72 28.98 -4.20
N ASN A 185 -16.70 28.10 -4.12
CA ASN A 185 -15.92 27.68 -5.31
C ASN A 185 -15.92 26.18 -5.63
N PHE A 186 -16.69 25.33 -4.92
CA PHE A 186 -16.80 23.91 -5.26
C PHE A 186 -17.99 23.63 -6.20
N LEU A 187 -17.93 24.15 -7.43
CA LEU A 187 -18.74 23.63 -8.54
C LEU A 187 -18.10 22.32 -9.07
N PRO A 188 -18.88 21.32 -9.52
CA PRO A 188 -18.32 20.12 -10.11
C PRO A 188 -17.76 20.49 -11.49
N HIS A 189 -16.45 20.77 -11.56
CA HIS A 189 -15.79 20.86 -12.85
C HIS A 189 -15.91 19.51 -13.56
N LEU A 190 -16.73 19.47 -14.61
CA LEU A 190 -16.67 18.46 -15.66
C LEU A 190 -15.20 18.24 -16.04
N ALA A 191 -14.75 16.99 -16.11
CA ALA A 191 -13.36 16.64 -16.41
C ALA A 191 -12.95 17.28 -17.74
N LYS A 192 -12.17 18.36 -17.68
CA LYS A 192 -11.58 18.98 -18.86
C LYS A 192 -10.49 18.02 -19.37
N VAL A 193 -10.56 17.70 -20.67
CA VAL A 193 -9.53 16.91 -21.35
C VAL A 193 -8.75 17.85 -22.25
N ALA A 194 -7.47 18.05 -21.97
CA ALA A 194 -6.57 18.81 -22.82
C ALA A 194 -5.70 17.86 -23.65
N LEU A 195 -5.66 18.05 -24.97
CA LEU A 195 -4.74 17.33 -25.87
C LEU A 195 -3.70 18.31 -26.39
N LYS A 196 -2.42 17.97 -26.19
CA LYS A 196 -1.27 18.63 -26.78
C LYS A 196 -0.63 17.71 -27.81
N VAL A 197 -0.31 18.24 -28.98
CA VAL A 197 0.41 17.53 -30.02
C VAL A 197 1.76 18.19 -30.20
N THR A 198 2.82 17.41 -30.35
CA THR A 198 4.15 17.91 -30.65
C THR A 198 4.76 17.03 -31.74
N THR A 199 5.28 17.63 -32.79
CA THR A 199 5.95 16.90 -33.88
C THR A 199 7.41 17.29 -33.95
N ASP A 200 8.26 16.33 -34.26
CA ASP A 200 9.67 16.56 -34.56
C ASP A 200 10.10 15.72 -35.76
N ASN A 201 11.38 15.76 -36.11
CA ASN A 201 11.91 15.02 -37.25
C ASN A 201 11.85 13.48 -37.07
N SER A 202 11.61 12.99 -35.85
CA SER A 202 11.53 11.57 -35.51
C SER A 202 10.10 11.04 -35.45
N GLY A 203 9.14 11.84 -34.99
CA GLY A 203 7.78 11.35 -34.78
C GLY A 203 6.76 12.38 -34.32
N VAL A 204 5.63 11.85 -33.86
CA VAL A 204 4.53 12.60 -33.24
C VAL A 204 4.39 12.17 -31.78
N ILE A 205 4.32 13.14 -30.88
CA ILE A 205 4.04 12.95 -29.46
C ILE A 205 2.66 13.55 -29.18
N LEU A 206 1.77 12.74 -28.59
CA LEU A 206 0.47 13.16 -28.11
C LEU A 206 0.50 13.12 -26.59
N GLU A 207 0.17 14.24 -25.95
CA GLU A 207 0.02 14.31 -24.50
C GLU A 207 -1.42 14.69 -24.17
N GLN A 208 -2.10 13.81 -23.45
CA GLN A 208 -3.44 14.06 -22.95
C GLN A 208 -3.38 14.29 -21.43
N ALA A 209 -3.95 15.39 -20.98
CA ALA A 209 -4.19 15.68 -19.57
C ALA A 209 -5.70 15.57 -19.29
N VAL A 210 -6.05 14.77 -18.28
CA VAL A 210 -7.42 14.58 -17.80
C VAL A 210 -7.51 15.16 -16.40
N HIS A 211 -8.33 16.19 -16.22
CA HIS A 211 -8.59 16.74 -14.89
C HIS A 211 -9.49 15.78 -14.09
N LEU A 212 -8.99 15.37 -12.93
CA LEU A 212 -9.68 14.56 -11.94
C LEU A 212 -10.16 15.44 -10.79
N LYS A 213 -10.94 14.88 -9.86
CA LYS A 213 -11.43 15.59 -8.68
C LYS A 213 -10.29 16.20 -7.85
N HIS A 214 -9.21 15.44 -7.66
CA HIS A 214 -8.10 15.80 -6.77
C HIS A 214 -6.77 16.01 -7.49
N GLY A 215 -6.77 16.08 -8.82
CA GLY A 215 -5.51 16.02 -9.56
C GLY A 215 -5.64 16.04 -11.07
N ILE A 216 -4.54 15.73 -11.74
CA ILE A 216 -4.47 15.65 -13.21
C ILE A 216 -3.80 14.34 -13.58
N ARG A 217 -4.47 13.53 -14.40
CA ARG A 217 -3.87 12.33 -14.99
C ARG A 217 -3.28 12.67 -16.35
N ARG A 218 -2.03 12.26 -16.58
CA ARG A 218 -1.34 12.43 -17.87
C ARG A 218 -1.10 11.11 -18.59
N VAL A 219 -1.44 11.11 -19.87
CA VAL A 219 -1.21 10.00 -20.81
C VAL A 219 -0.39 10.52 -21.96
N ARG A 220 0.64 9.77 -22.35
CA ARG A 220 1.52 10.10 -23.47
C ARG A 220 1.44 8.99 -24.52
N ILE A 221 1.40 9.36 -25.79
CA ILE A 221 1.63 8.43 -26.91
C ILE A 221 2.78 8.99 -27.74
N LYS A 222 3.79 8.17 -28.02
CA LYS A 222 4.84 8.47 -28.98
C LYS A 222 4.70 7.56 -30.19
N LYS A 223 4.66 8.14 -31.40
CA LYS A 223 4.57 7.37 -32.65
C LYS A 223 5.62 7.85 -33.64
N GLN A 224 6.38 6.91 -34.20
CA GLN A 224 7.44 7.23 -35.16
C GLN A 224 6.85 7.59 -36.53
N LEU A 225 7.49 8.54 -37.22
CA LEU A 225 7.08 8.95 -38.58
C LEU A 225 7.09 7.78 -39.57
N GLY A 226 8.00 6.82 -39.39
CA GLY A 226 8.08 5.60 -40.20
C GLY A 226 6.80 4.76 -40.14
N ASP A 227 6.27 4.54 -38.94
CA ASP A 227 5.06 3.75 -38.71
C ASP A 227 3.82 4.42 -39.30
N ILE A 228 3.72 5.74 -39.15
CA ILE A 228 2.62 6.54 -39.72
C ILE A 228 2.66 6.45 -41.26
N ARG A 229 3.86 6.50 -41.86
CA ARG A 229 4.05 6.39 -43.31
C ARG A 229 3.85 4.97 -43.84
N ALA A 230 4.05 3.94 -43.02
CA ALA A 230 3.81 2.55 -43.41
C ALA A 230 2.32 2.29 -43.70
N VAL A 231 1.42 2.85 -42.88
CA VAL A 231 -0.04 2.81 -43.12
C VAL A 231 -0.41 3.46 -44.46
N LYS A 232 0.27 4.57 -44.81
CA LYS A 232 0.10 5.26 -46.11
C LYS A 232 0.55 4.39 -47.31
N LYS A 233 1.55 3.54 -47.12
CA LYS A 233 2.03 2.60 -48.18
C LYS A 233 1.09 1.42 -48.34
N GLU A 234 0.58 0.84 -47.25
CA GLU A 234 -0.39 -0.26 -47.31
C GLU A 234 -1.68 0.16 -48.02
N LYS A 235 -2.19 1.36 -47.78
CA LYS A 235 -3.35 1.91 -48.52
C LYS A 235 -3.10 2.09 -50.02
N LYS A 236 -1.94 2.63 -50.41
CA LYS A 236 -1.57 2.74 -51.83
C LYS A 236 -1.44 1.38 -52.52
N ILE A 237 -1.15 0.31 -51.77
CA ILE A 237 -1.07 -1.06 -52.28
C ILE A 237 -2.46 -1.70 -52.33
N SER A 238 -3.33 -1.48 -51.32
CA SER A 238 -4.72 -1.97 -51.33
C SER A 238 -5.57 -1.30 -52.42
N ASP A 239 -5.40 0.00 -52.64
CA ASP A 239 -6.11 0.76 -53.69
C ASP A 239 -5.67 0.35 -55.10
N ARG A 240 -4.46 -0.23 -55.24
CA ARG A 240 -3.99 -0.87 -56.49
C ARG A 240 -4.44 -2.33 -56.64
N ALA A 241 -4.93 -2.96 -55.57
CA ALA A 241 -5.32 -4.38 -55.55
C ALA A 241 -6.84 -4.60 -55.63
N SER A 242 -7.67 -3.55 -55.56
CA SER A 242 -9.13 -3.67 -55.68
C SER A 242 -9.64 -3.22 -57.05
N CYS A 243 -9.57 -4.12 -58.03
CA CYS A 243 -10.48 -4.15 -59.17
C CYS A 243 -11.04 -5.57 -59.26
N ASN A 244 -12.19 -5.82 -58.64
CA ASN A 244 -13.30 -6.64 -59.16
C ASN A 244 -14.35 -6.96 -58.07
N LEU A 245 -15.61 -6.68 -58.42
CA LEU A 245 -16.88 -7.28 -57.96
C LEU A 245 -17.60 -6.72 -56.70
N SER A 246 -18.51 -5.79 -57.00
CA SER A 246 -19.98 -5.74 -56.72
C SER A 246 -20.58 -5.85 -55.31
N ASP A 247 -21.33 -4.77 -55.01
CA ASP A 247 -22.64 -4.61 -54.32
C ASP A 247 -22.81 -4.75 -52.80
N GLY A 248 -23.28 -3.65 -52.19
CA GLY A 248 -24.07 -3.67 -50.93
C GLY A 248 -23.89 -2.48 -49.97
N ASN A 249 -24.60 -1.38 -50.21
CA ASN A 249 -24.80 -0.13 -49.42
C ASN A 249 -24.56 -0.14 -47.89
N ASP A 250 -23.79 0.84 -47.38
CA ASP A 250 -24.28 2.13 -46.81
C ASP A 250 -23.20 2.80 -45.93
N CYS A 251 -22.45 3.75 -46.49
CA CYS A 251 -21.82 4.80 -45.69
C CYS A 251 -21.59 6.04 -46.56
N LYS A 252 -22.22 7.16 -46.19
CA LYS A 252 -22.24 8.41 -46.96
C LYS A 252 -20.87 9.07 -46.98
N ASP A 253 -20.43 9.34 -48.20
CA ASP A 253 -19.18 9.99 -48.62
C ASP A 253 -18.98 11.41 -48.04
N ILE A 254 -17.76 11.68 -47.59
CA ILE A 254 -17.17 13.03 -47.63
C ILE A 254 -16.28 13.06 -48.88
N GLN A 255 -16.75 13.68 -49.95
CA GLN A 255 -15.98 13.85 -51.18
C GLN A 255 -14.89 14.92 -50.97
N ILE A 256 -13.63 14.51 -51.06
CA ILE A 256 -12.48 15.41 -51.18
C ILE A 256 -12.12 15.48 -52.66
N GLN A 257 -12.30 16.66 -53.27
CA GLN A 257 -11.91 16.90 -54.67
C GLN A 257 -10.38 16.91 -54.80
N HIS A 258 -9.82 15.96 -55.55
CA HIS A 258 -8.41 15.96 -55.95
C HIS A 258 -8.22 16.77 -57.23
N HIS A 259 -7.55 17.92 -57.13
CA HIS A 259 -6.93 18.57 -58.28
C HIS A 259 -5.54 17.99 -58.51
N ASN A 260 -5.34 17.38 -59.68
CA ASN A 260 -4.02 16.93 -60.16
C ASN A 260 -3.20 18.12 -60.67
N GLY A 261 -1.94 18.22 -60.22
CA GLY A 261 -0.95 19.14 -60.77
C GLY A 261 0.33 19.22 -59.92
N ASP A 262 1.34 18.45 -60.34
CA ASP A 262 2.79 18.64 -60.21
C ASP A 262 3.38 19.44 -59.03
N THR A 263 4.14 18.76 -58.16
CA THR A 263 5.61 18.87 -57.97
C THR A 263 6.02 18.23 -56.65
N GLU A 264 7.03 17.37 -56.70
CA GLU A 264 7.73 16.83 -55.52
C GLU A 264 8.42 17.97 -54.77
N ASN A 265 7.77 18.49 -53.74
CA ASN A 265 8.40 19.27 -52.68
C ASN A 265 7.75 18.93 -51.34
N SER A 266 8.59 18.71 -50.33
CA SER A 266 8.30 18.13 -49.01
C SER A 266 7.37 18.99 -48.14
N CYS A 267 6.10 19.09 -48.49
CA CYS A 267 5.08 19.70 -47.64
C CYS A 267 4.22 18.58 -47.02
N PHE A 268 4.25 18.46 -45.70
CA PHE A 268 3.31 17.65 -44.91
C PHE A 268 1.88 17.90 -45.41
N ASP A 269 1.12 16.86 -45.74
CA ASP A 269 -0.26 16.99 -46.22
C ASP A 269 -1.21 16.86 -45.01
N LEU A 270 -1.68 18.02 -44.57
CA LEU A 270 -2.15 18.32 -43.21
C LEU A 270 -3.37 17.50 -42.71
N THR A 271 -4.22 16.98 -43.61
CA THR A 271 -5.40 16.19 -43.25
C THR A 271 -5.17 14.68 -43.45
N SER A 272 -4.37 14.32 -44.45
CA SER A 272 -3.94 12.94 -44.72
C SER A 272 -3.16 12.36 -43.53
N ASP A 273 -2.30 13.17 -42.92
CA ASP A 273 -1.36 12.71 -41.90
C ASP A 273 -2.01 12.45 -40.53
N ILE A 274 -3.08 13.18 -40.15
CA ILE A 274 -3.85 12.89 -38.92
C ILE A 274 -4.67 11.60 -39.08
N CYS A 275 -5.25 11.34 -40.26
CA CYS A 275 -5.96 10.09 -40.53
C CYS A 275 -5.03 8.88 -40.50
N ASN A 276 -3.83 9.00 -41.09
CA ASN A 276 -2.81 7.94 -41.02
C ASN A 276 -2.33 7.73 -39.57
N LEU A 277 -2.16 8.82 -38.80
CA LEU A 277 -1.83 8.73 -37.38
C LEU A 277 -2.93 7.99 -36.60
N LEU A 278 -4.21 8.35 -36.78
CA LEU A 278 -5.35 7.70 -36.10
C LEU A 278 -5.38 6.18 -36.29
N GLU A 279 -5.05 5.71 -37.49
CA GLU A 279 -4.98 4.28 -37.82
C GLU A 279 -3.74 3.61 -37.26
N ALA A 280 -2.59 4.30 -37.28
CA ALA A 280 -1.34 3.79 -36.72
C ALA A 280 -1.35 3.65 -35.19
N LEU A 281 -2.20 4.40 -34.48
CA LEU A 281 -2.27 4.38 -33.02
C LEU A 281 -2.89 3.07 -32.48
N THR A 282 -2.14 2.39 -31.63
CA THR A 282 -2.46 1.13 -30.96
C THR A 282 -2.50 1.28 -29.43
N VAL A 283 -3.03 0.27 -28.75
CA VAL A 283 -3.12 0.25 -27.27
C VAL A 283 -1.73 0.20 -26.61
N GLN A 284 -0.76 -0.41 -27.28
CA GLN A 284 0.61 -0.54 -26.77
C GLN A 284 1.35 0.81 -26.77
N ASP A 285 0.93 1.75 -27.63
CA ASP A 285 1.51 3.09 -27.71
C ASP A 285 1.09 4.00 -26.54
N VAL A 286 0.08 3.61 -25.75
CA VAL A 286 -0.45 4.40 -24.62
C VAL A 286 0.45 4.25 -23.41
N GLU A 287 1.23 5.27 -23.08
CA GLU A 287 2.09 5.31 -21.90
C GLU A 287 1.47 6.19 -20.80
N TYR A 288 1.33 5.62 -19.61
CA TYR A 288 0.97 6.39 -18.42
C TYR A 288 2.19 7.13 -17.91
N VAL A 289 2.02 8.42 -17.60
CA VAL A 289 3.06 9.23 -16.97
C VAL A 289 2.90 9.15 -15.46
N HIS A 290 4.00 8.89 -14.75
CA HIS A 290 4.09 8.92 -13.30
C HIS A 290 3.87 10.35 -12.82
N THR A 291 2.60 10.74 -12.65
CA THR A 291 2.23 12.11 -12.28
C THR A 291 2.22 12.27 -10.77
N TYR A 292 2.03 11.16 -10.06
CA TYR A 292 1.93 11.03 -8.60
C TYR A 292 2.77 9.85 -8.14
N THR A 293 3.18 9.82 -6.88
CA THR A 293 4.15 8.89 -6.29
C THR A 293 3.76 7.41 -6.38
N GLU A 294 2.47 7.07 -6.46
CA GLU A 294 2.02 5.68 -6.68
C GLU A 294 1.52 5.39 -8.11
N GLY A 295 1.50 6.41 -8.99
CA GLY A 295 1.17 6.25 -10.40
C GLY A 295 0.49 7.46 -11.04
N ILE A 296 -0.77 7.27 -11.45
CA ILE A 296 -1.50 8.20 -12.35
C ILE A 296 -2.53 9.08 -11.65
N GLU A 297 -2.79 8.83 -10.37
CA GLU A 297 -3.77 9.55 -9.55
C GLU A 297 -3.14 9.86 -8.19
N MET A 298 -3.50 11.00 -7.61
CA MET A 298 -2.98 11.42 -6.31
C MET A 298 -3.48 10.47 -5.23
N THR A 299 -2.58 10.01 -4.38
CA THR A 299 -2.93 9.20 -3.21
C THR A 299 -2.39 9.80 -1.93
N LEU A 300 -2.70 9.17 -0.81
CA LEU A 300 -2.23 9.59 0.50
C LEU A 300 -0.70 9.67 0.59
N ALA A 301 0.01 8.82 -0.16
CA ALA A 301 1.47 8.86 -0.23
C ALA A 301 1.98 10.22 -0.76
N ASP A 302 1.30 10.81 -1.76
CA ASP A 302 1.67 12.13 -2.28
C ASP A 302 1.53 13.22 -1.23
N LEU A 303 0.45 13.19 -0.45
CA LEU A 303 0.19 14.17 0.60
C LEU A 303 1.25 14.10 1.71
N ILE A 304 1.63 12.88 2.12
CA ILE A 304 2.69 12.65 3.12
C ILE A 304 4.03 13.18 2.59
N LEU A 305 4.43 12.72 1.40
CA LEU A 305 5.73 13.06 0.83
C LEU A 305 5.83 14.56 0.51
N PHE A 306 4.74 15.20 0.07
CA PHE A 306 4.74 16.62 -0.29
C PHE A 306 5.10 17.49 0.93
N VAL A 307 4.54 17.16 2.10
CA VAL A 307 4.87 17.84 3.36
C VAL A 307 6.37 17.71 3.66
N TYR A 308 6.93 16.51 3.53
CA TYR A 308 8.35 16.29 3.84
C TYR A 308 9.28 17.06 2.90
N PHE A 309 9.03 17.01 1.60
CA PHE A 309 9.85 17.72 0.62
C PHE A 309 9.67 19.24 0.68
N TYR A 310 8.47 19.73 1.04
CA TYR A 310 8.27 21.14 1.35
C TYR A 310 9.16 21.59 2.52
N CYS A 311 9.07 20.89 3.67
CA CYS A 311 9.88 21.21 4.86
C CYS A 311 11.40 21.14 4.58
N LEU A 312 11.82 20.19 3.76
CA LEU A 312 13.22 20.09 3.32
C LEU A 312 13.63 21.32 2.52
N LEU A 313 12.85 21.70 1.52
CA LEU A 313 13.20 22.85 0.68
C LEU A 313 13.12 24.16 1.45
N GLU A 314 12.18 24.31 2.37
CA GLU A 314 12.11 25.44 3.28
C GLU A 314 13.39 25.56 4.12
N ALA A 315 13.91 24.45 4.67
CA ALA A 315 15.18 24.41 5.40
C ALA A 315 16.40 24.75 4.52
N LEU A 316 16.30 24.55 3.20
CA LEU A 316 17.31 24.90 2.20
C LEU A 316 17.07 26.27 1.54
N ASP A 317 16.18 27.10 2.10
CA ASP A 317 15.75 28.39 1.53
C ASP A 317 15.31 28.29 0.06
N PHE A 318 14.62 27.20 -0.27
CA PHE A 318 14.12 26.83 -1.59
C PHE A 318 15.21 26.71 -2.68
N ASN A 319 16.49 26.57 -2.31
CA ASN A 319 17.55 26.30 -3.26
C ASN A 319 17.53 24.83 -3.70
N SER A 320 16.88 24.57 -4.83
CA SER A 320 16.69 23.21 -5.38
C SER A 320 17.64 22.85 -6.53
N SER A 321 18.54 23.74 -6.93
CA SER A 321 19.42 23.57 -8.09
C SER A 321 20.24 22.28 -8.03
N ASN A 322 20.91 22.05 -6.90
CA ASN A 322 21.68 20.83 -6.65
C ASN A 322 20.79 19.59 -6.57
N LEU A 323 19.64 19.63 -5.88
CA LEU A 323 18.73 18.48 -5.81
C LEU A 323 18.21 18.08 -7.20
N GLY A 324 17.84 19.06 -8.03
CA GLY A 324 17.29 18.81 -9.37
C GLY A 324 18.24 18.05 -10.30
N HIS A 325 19.56 18.11 -10.06
CA HIS A 325 20.53 17.31 -10.82
C HIS A 325 20.52 15.82 -10.46
N TYR A 326 20.22 15.47 -9.20
CA TYR A 326 20.27 14.08 -8.73
C TYR A 326 18.89 13.43 -8.67
N VAL A 327 17.84 14.21 -8.40
CA VAL A 327 16.46 13.73 -8.24
C VAL A 327 15.45 14.51 -9.10
N PRO A 328 15.66 14.58 -10.43
CA PRO A 328 14.83 15.37 -11.34
C PRO A 328 13.35 14.93 -11.37
N ALA A 329 13.04 13.65 -11.21
CA ALA A 329 11.65 13.17 -11.22
C ALA A 329 10.91 13.59 -9.96
N ILE A 330 11.54 13.50 -8.78
CA ILE A 330 11.00 14.04 -7.53
C ILE A 330 10.74 15.54 -7.67
N MET A 331 11.69 16.31 -8.22
CA MET A 331 11.50 17.76 -8.40
C MET A 331 10.37 18.08 -9.39
N SER A 332 10.22 17.29 -10.45
CA SER A 332 9.10 17.42 -11.39
C SER A 332 7.76 17.11 -10.74
N TRP A 333 7.70 16.08 -9.90
CA TRP A 333 6.50 15.72 -9.14
C TRP A 333 6.15 16.81 -8.12
N LEU A 334 7.13 17.32 -7.38
CA LEU A 334 6.92 18.38 -6.40
C LEU A 334 6.39 19.65 -7.05
N THR A 335 7.01 20.06 -8.16
CA THR A 335 6.52 21.18 -8.98
C THR A 335 5.08 20.95 -9.41
N HIS A 336 4.74 19.73 -9.85
CA HIS A 336 3.37 19.40 -10.23
C HIS A 336 2.39 19.52 -9.06
N MET A 337 2.72 18.98 -7.88
CA MET A 337 1.88 19.11 -6.68
C MET A 337 1.61 20.58 -6.34
N SER A 338 2.62 21.44 -6.48
CA SER A 338 2.51 22.89 -6.30
C SER A 338 1.65 23.61 -7.35
N THR A 339 1.21 22.94 -8.42
CA THR A 339 0.26 23.51 -9.41
C THR A 339 -1.20 23.15 -9.12
N LEU A 340 -1.46 22.25 -8.18
CA LEU A 340 -2.82 21.82 -7.86
C LEU A 340 -3.51 22.89 -7.00
N SER A 341 -4.65 23.41 -7.47
CA SER A 341 -5.36 24.51 -6.82
C SER A 341 -5.68 24.26 -5.35
N THR A 342 -6.06 23.03 -5.00
CA THR A 342 -6.35 22.64 -3.62
C THR A 342 -5.09 22.67 -2.75
N ILE A 343 -3.96 22.17 -3.25
CA ILE A 343 -2.68 22.19 -2.53
C ILE A 343 -2.21 23.63 -2.34
N VAL A 344 -2.26 24.46 -3.37
CA VAL A 344 -1.89 25.88 -3.30
C VAL A 344 -2.75 26.60 -2.26
N SER A 345 -4.08 26.49 -2.36
CA SER A 345 -5.00 27.18 -1.44
C SER A 345 -4.81 26.76 0.02
N VAL A 346 -4.61 25.47 0.30
CA VAL A 346 -4.36 24.99 1.66
C VAL A 346 -2.99 25.47 2.15
N SER A 347 -1.97 25.42 1.30
CA SER A 347 -0.62 25.87 1.64
C SER A 347 -0.60 27.35 2.00
N GLU A 348 -1.26 28.20 1.22
CA GLU A 348 -1.41 29.63 1.52
C GLU A 348 -2.12 29.86 2.87
N SER A 349 -3.14 29.04 3.19
CA SER A 349 -3.86 29.12 4.46
C SER A 349 -3.00 28.70 5.67
N LEU A 350 -1.99 27.86 5.45
CA LEU A 350 -1.00 27.45 6.44
C LEU A 350 0.20 28.40 6.51
N GLY A 351 0.24 29.45 5.67
CA GLY A 351 1.37 30.37 5.59
C GLY A 351 2.57 29.82 4.82
N TRP A 352 2.40 28.78 4.01
CA TRP A 352 3.47 28.17 3.24
C TRP A 352 3.74 28.91 1.91
N GLU A 353 5.02 29.07 1.57
CA GLU A 353 5.48 29.79 0.36
C GLU A 353 5.56 28.86 -0.87
N VAL A 354 4.51 28.09 -1.15
CA VAL A 354 4.51 27.08 -2.23
C VAL A 354 4.80 27.66 -3.61
N GLY A 355 4.54 28.95 -3.85
CA GLY A 355 4.93 29.63 -5.08
C GLY A 355 6.45 29.61 -5.37
N ARG A 356 7.29 29.53 -4.33
CA ARG A 356 8.76 29.42 -4.46
C ARG A 356 9.21 28.05 -4.96
N LEU A 357 8.35 27.03 -4.90
CA LEU A 357 8.65 25.71 -5.49
C LEU A 357 8.58 25.70 -7.01
N VAL A 358 7.89 26.68 -7.61
CA VAL A 358 7.66 26.76 -9.06
C VAL A 358 8.74 27.61 -9.75
N THR A 359 9.55 28.37 -9.01
CA THR A 359 10.56 29.25 -9.61
C THR A 359 11.71 28.47 -10.21
N HIS A 360 11.92 28.63 -11.52
CA HIS A 360 13.04 28.07 -12.25
C HIS A 360 14.39 28.53 -11.67
N PRO A 361 15.46 27.71 -11.77
CA PRO A 361 16.78 28.12 -11.34
C PRO A 361 17.16 29.43 -12.03
N SER A 362 17.35 30.49 -11.26
CA SER A 362 17.99 31.69 -11.78
C SER A 362 19.41 31.30 -12.17
N THR A 363 19.77 31.46 -13.44
CA THR A 363 21.11 31.20 -13.99
C THR A 363 22.18 32.19 -13.50
N ALA A 364 21.91 32.92 -12.41
CA ALA A 364 22.79 33.92 -11.84
C ALA A 364 23.60 33.31 -10.68
N GLY A 365 24.76 32.77 -11.03
CA GLY A 365 25.78 32.31 -10.08
C GLY A 365 25.45 30.98 -9.42
N ALA A 366 26.01 29.89 -9.94
CA ALA A 366 26.10 28.63 -9.23
C ALA A 366 27.05 28.80 -8.04
N ASP A 367 26.59 29.45 -6.97
CA ASP A 367 27.17 29.27 -5.65
C ASP A 367 26.76 27.84 -5.24
N GLU A 368 27.65 26.87 -5.49
CA GLU A 368 27.52 25.48 -5.06
C GLU A 368 27.43 25.45 -3.53
N MET A 369 26.22 25.62 -3.00
CA MET A 369 26.03 25.76 -1.55
C MET A 369 26.30 24.43 -0.82
N PHE A 370 26.26 23.28 -1.49
CA PHE A 370 26.57 22.00 -0.86
C PHE A 370 26.96 20.93 -1.88
N VAL A 371 27.84 20.01 -1.49
CA VAL A 371 28.20 18.84 -2.30
C VAL A 371 27.40 17.64 -1.81
N LEU A 372 26.57 17.06 -2.69
CA LEU A 372 25.84 15.84 -2.38
C LEU A 372 26.80 14.64 -2.37
N ALA A 373 26.99 14.01 -1.22
CA ALA A 373 27.75 12.79 -1.10
C ALA A 373 26.81 11.59 -1.23
N VAL A 374 26.93 10.82 -2.31
CA VAL A 374 26.22 9.55 -2.45
C VAL A 374 26.89 8.55 -1.51
N GLU A 375 26.15 8.08 -0.51
CA GLU A 375 26.62 6.97 0.31
C GLU A 375 26.83 5.75 -0.59
N SER A 376 28.01 5.14 -0.51
CA SER A 376 28.34 3.92 -1.25
C SER A 376 27.39 2.81 -0.83
N THR A 377 26.32 2.61 -1.59
CA THR A 377 25.34 1.58 -1.29
C THR A 377 25.57 0.38 -2.18
N SER A 378 25.62 -0.80 -1.54
CA SER A 378 25.37 -2.08 -2.19
C SER A 378 24.07 -1.97 -2.99
N ALA A 379 24.06 -2.50 -4.22
CA ALA A 379 22.94 -2.45 -5.16
C ALA A 379 21.57 -2.36 -4.46
N VAL A 380 20.86 -1.26 -4.70
CA VAL A 380 19.50 -1.05 -4.22
C VAL A 380 18.67 -2.25 -4.67
N ASP A 381 18.26 -3.08 -3.72
CA ASP A 381 17.45 -4.27 -4.01
C ASP A 381 16.05 -3.78 -4.42
N ASP A 382 15.87 -3.59 -5.72
CA ASP A 382 14.71 -2.97 -6.36
C ASP A 382 13.39 -3.72 -6.03
N ASP A 383 13.51 -4.96 -5.58
CA ASP A 383 12.42 -5.85 -5.16
C ASP A 383 11.83 -5.47 -3.79
N GLU A 384 12.55 -4.75 -2.91
CA GLU A 384 12.09 -4.41 -1.55
C GLU A 384 10.85 -3.49 -1.54
N MET A 385 10.75 -2.57 -2.51
CA MET A 385 9.62 -1.63 -2.64
C MET A 385 8.39 -2.29 -3.31
N GLU A 386 8.62 -3.32 -4.11
CA GLU A 386 7.64 -3.97 -4.99
C GLU A 386 6.80 -5.05 -4.29
N LEU A 387 7.27 -5.56 -3.14
CA LEU A 387 6.61 -6.60 -2.36
C LEU A 387 5.26 -6.17 -1.75
N SER A 388 4.92 -4.88 -1.84
CA SER A 388 3.67 -4.32 -1.31
C SER A 388 2.41 -4.67 -2.12
N ARG A 389 2.48 -5.12 -3.39
CA ARG A 389 1.27 -5.22 -4.27
C ARG A 389 1.20 -6.37 -5.28
N CYS A 390 1.39 -7.63 -4.85
CA CYS A 390 1.21 -8.84 -5.68
C CYS A 390 2.37 -9.17 -6.64
N ALA A 391 3.51 -9.57 -6.10
CA ALA A 391 4.36 -10.56 -6.77
C ALA A 391 5.15 -11.32 -5.71
N LYS A 392 4.52 -12.34 -5.11
CA LYS A 392 5.29 -13.40 -4.44
C LYS A 392 6.11 -14.08 -5.53
N MET A 393 7.37 -13.68 -5.74
CA MET A 393 8.33 -14.58 -6.35
C MET A 393 8.34 -15.81 -5.44
N LYS A 394 7.68 -16.88 -5.88
CA LYS A 394 7.64 -18.14 -5.17
C LYS A 394 9.05 -18.69 -5.23
N HIS A 395 9.92 -18.32 -4.29
CA HIS A 395 11.16 -19.04 -4.07
C HIS A 395 10.75 -20.47 -3.71
N ARG A 396 10.86 -21.37 -4.69
CA ARG A 396 10.44 -22.75 -4.56
C ARG A 396 11.62 -23.51 -4.00
N ALA A 397 11.51 -23.95 -2.74
CA ALA A 397 12.53 -24.78 -2.14
C ALA A 397 12.72 -26.06 -2.97
N LEU A 398 13.89 -26.21 -3.60
CA LEU A 398 14.24 -27.41 -4.35
C LEU A 398 14.51 -28.56 -3.38
N LYS A 399 14.18 -29.79 -3.79
CA LYS A 399 14.25 -30.96 -2.91
C LYS A 399 15.68 -31.28 -2.46
N SER A 400 16.67 -31.07 -3.32
CA SER A 400 18.10 -31.22 -3.00
C SER A 400 18.53 -30.26 -1.89
N ASP A 401 18.18 -28.99 -2.05
CA ASP A 401 18.66 -27.91 -1.18
C ASP A 401 18.18 -28.12 0.26
N ILE A 402 16.93 -28.57 0.44
CA ILE A 402 16.40 -28.88 1.78
C ILE A 402 17.15 -30.07 2.41
N ALA A 403 17.46 -31.11 1.64
CA ALA A 403 18.13 -32.30 2.18
C ALA A 403 19.55 -31.99 2.69
N ASP A 404 20.27 -31.13 1.97
CA ASP A 404 21.61 -30.68 2.35
C ASP A 404 21.54 -29.83 3.64
N ILE A 405 20.57 -28.91 3.73
CA ILE A 405 20.35 -28.08 4.93
C ILE A 405 20.00 -28.94 6.14
N LEU A 406 19.09 -29.91 5.99
CA LEU A 406 18.70 -30.80 7.08
C LEU A 406 19.85 -31.68 7.54
N THR A 407 20.68 -32.17 6.61
CA THR A 407 21.90 -32.94 6.95
C THR A 407 22.87 -32.08 7.72
N LYS A 408 23.14 -30.86 7.24
CA LYS A 408 24.02 -29.88 7.91
C LYS A 408 23.58 -29.58 9.35
N LEU A 409 22.28 -29.35 9.57
CA LEU A 409 21.74 -29.10 10.92
C LEU A 409 21.82 -30.33 11.82
N LYS A 410 21.57 -31.52 11.27
CA LYS A 410 21.69 -32.79 11.99
C LYS A 410 23.13 -33.07 12.41
N ASP A 411 24.10 -32.89 11.52
CA ASP A 411 25.53 -33.07 11.80
C ASP A 411 26.05 -32.05 12.83
N SER A 412 25.36 -30.91 12.92
CA SER A 412 25.58 -29.84 13.90
C SER A 412 24.89 -30.09 15.26
N ASN A 413 24.26 -31.25 15.46
CA ASN A 413 23.44 -31.59 16.64
C ASN A 413 22.31 -30.57 16.93
N VAL A 414 21.83 -29.88 15.89
CA VAL A 414 20.65 -29.01 16.01
C VAL A 414 19.41 -29.87 15.83
N THR A 415 18.86 -30.36 16.95
CA THR A 415 17.61 -31.13 16.97
C THR A 415 16.52 -30.35 17.68
N PRO A 416 15.28 -30.38 17.17
CA PRO A 416 14.17 -29.76 17.88
C PRO A 416 13.93 -30.37 19.26
N LEU A 417 13.79 -29.51 20.26
CA LEU A 417 13.40 -29.91 21.61
C LEU A 417 11.92 -29.61 21.79
N ARG A 418 11.14 -30.62 22.18
CA ARG A 418 9.73 -30.47 22.51
C ARG A 418 9.53 -30.67 24.00
N GLY A 419 8.85 -29.72 24.63
CA GLY A 419 8.35 -29.84 26.00
C GLY A 419 6.84 -29.94 26.04
N ASP A 420 6.30 -29.96 27.25
CA ASP A 420 4.87 -30.12 27.48
C ASP A 420 4.17 -28.78 27.68
N HIS A 421 2.89 -28.74 27.34
CA HIS A 421 2.02 -27.62 27.69
C HIS A 421 2.00 -27.43 29.22
N PRO A 422 1.97 -26.19 29.77
CA PRO A 422 1.99 -25.96 31.22
C PRO A 422 0.85 -26.65 31.99
N CYS A 423 -0.27 -26.93 31.31
CA CYS A 423 -1.40 -27.68 31.86
C CYS A 423 -1.36 -29.19 31.58
N GLY A 424 -0.26 -29.73 31.04
CA GLY A 424 -0.17 -31.10 30.54
C GLY A 424 -1.24 -31.35 29.47
N ASP A 425 -1.95 -32.49 29.58
CA ASP A 425 -3.04 -32.86 28.66
C ASP A 425 -4.39 -32.17 29.00
N GLN A 426 -4.45 -31.34 30.05
CA GLN A 426 -5.68 -30.68 30.49
C GLN A 426 -5.92 -29.35 29.74
N VAL A 427 -5.80 -29.38 28.42
CA VAL A 427 -5.93 -28.21 27.56
C VAL A 427 -7.36 -28.08 27.05
N HIS A 428 -8.29 -27.82 27.97
CA HIS A 428 -9.72 -27.79 27.65
C HIS A 428 -10.47 -26.64 28.33
N LEU A 429 -11.34 -25.98 27.57
CA LEU A 429 -12.29 -25.00 28.10
C LEU A 429 -13.73 -25.51 27.93
N ASN A 430 -14.58 -25.24 28.92
CA ASN A 430 -16.00 -25.54 28.81
C ASN A 430 -16.73 -24.43 28.05
N TRP A 431 -16.73 -24.50 26.72
CA TRP A 431 -17.41 -23.53 25.85
C TRP A 431 -18.91 -23.40 26.11
N SER A 432 -19.57 -24.43 26.65
CA SER A 432 -21.01 -24.36 26.96
C SER A 432 -21.33 -23.41 28.12
N CYS A 433 -20.34 -23.10 28.97
CA CYS A 433 -20.47 -22.16 30.07
C CYS A 433 -20.05 -20.73 29.68
N LEU A 434 -19.55 -20.53 28.45
CA LEU A 434 -19.13 -19.22 27.97
C LEU A 434 -20.28 -18.52 27.24
N PRO A 435 -20.42 -17.18 27.36
CA PRO A 435 -21.39 -16.43 26.58
C PRO A 435 -21.17 -16.59 25.08
N ALA A 436 -22.25 -16.50 24.29
CA ALA A 436 -22.20 -16.65 22.84
C ALA A 436 -21.18 -15.71 22.18
N ASP A 437 -21.13 -14.44 22.60
CA ASP A 437 -20.23 -13.45 21.99
C ASP A 437 -18.74 -13.69 22.26
N VAL A 438 -18.37 -14.51 23.25
CA VAL A 438 -16.98 -14.96 23.47
C VAL A 438 -16.60 -16.00 22.41
N HIS A 439 -17.56 -16.80 21.96
CA HIS A 439 -17.34 -17.88 21.02
C HIS A 439 -16.83 -17.35 19.66
N PRO A 440 -15.84 -18.00 19.02
CA PRO A 440 -15.27 -17.51 17.75
C PRO A 440 -16.27 -17.46 16.59
N LYS A 441 -17.40 -18.17 16.71
CA LYS A 441 -18.52 -18.13 15.75
C LYS A 441 -19.04 -16.71 15.52
N GLU A 442 -19.14 -15.91 16.58
CA GLU A 442 -19.63 -14.52 16.52
C GLU A 442 -18.59 -13.53 15.95
N GLY A 443 -17.41 -14.01 15.56
CA GLY A 443 -16.38 -13.22 14.88
C GLY A 443 -16.12 -13.66 13.44
N ASP A 444 -17.16 -14.13 12.72
CA ASP A 444 -17.12 -14.53 11.30
C ASP A 444 -16.16 -15.69 10.96
N VAL A 445 -15.90 -16.59 11.91
CA VAL A 445 -15.14 -17.81 11.61
C VAL A 445 -16.06 -18.77 10.85
N PRO A 446 -15.66 -19.27 9.66
CA PRO A 446 -16.45 -20.22 8.91
C PRO A 446 -16.77 -21.47 9.74
N GLU A 447 -17.98 -22.01 9.59
CA GLU A 447 -18.45 -23.17 10.38
C GLU A 447 -17.51 -24.38 10.27
N SER A 448 -16.94 -24.62 9.07
CA SER A 448 -15.95 -25.67 8.81
C SER A 448 -14.60 -25.51 9.55
N ARG A 449 -14.35 -24.34 10.13
CA ARG A 449 -13.14 -24.00 10.89
C ARG A 449 -13.40 -23.74 12.37
N MET A 450 -14.66 -23.70 12.78
CA MET A 450 -15.07 -23.27 14.11
C MET A 450 -14.47 -24.14 15.22
N PHE A 451 -14.67 -25.46 15.15
CA PHE A 451 -14.18 -26.39 16.17
C PHE A 451 -12.65 -26.31 16.34
N ARG A 452 -11.93 -26.36 15.21
CA ARG A 452 -10.47 -26.19 15.17
C ARG A 452 -9.99 -24.85 15.72
N LYS A 453 -10.77 -23.78 15.57
CA LYS A 453 -10.45 -22.47 16.13
C LYS A 453 -10.66 -22.47 17.64
N CYS A 454 -11.70 -23.12 18.15
CA CYS A 454 -11.90 -23.31 19.59
C CYS A 454 -10.70 -24.06 20.21
N GLU A 455 -10.30 -25.19 19.63
CA GLU A 455 -9.12 -25.95 20.10
C GLU A 455 -7.85 -25.08 20.13
N GLN A 456 -7.59 -24.29 19.09
CA GLN A 456 -6.47 -23.34 19.07
C GLN A 456 -6.56 -22.31 20.21
N LEU A 457 -7.75 -21.75 20.45
CA LEU A 457 -7.97 -20.75 21.51
C LEU A 457 -7.81 -21.36 22.91
N GLU A 458 -8.24 -22.61 23.12
CA GLU A 458 -8.09 -23.33 24.40
C GLU A 458 -6.61 -23.46 24.80
N ASN A 459 -5.76 -23.86 23.85
CA ASN A 459 -4.33 -23.98 24.08
C ASN A 459 -3.71 -22.66 24.54
N LEU A 460 -3.93 -21.59 23.79
CA LEU A 460 -3.32 -20.31 24.14
C LEU A 460 -3.92 -19.74 25.43
N ALA A 461 -5.23 -19.81 25.62
CA ALA A 461 -5.88 -19.26 26.81
C ALA A 461 -5.43 -19.99 28.09
N THR A 462 -5.34 -21.31 28.08
CA THR A 462 -4.90 -22.08 29.25
C THR A 462 -3.40 -21.88 29.54
N ALA A 463 -2.55 -21.77 28.52
CA ALA A 463 -1.15 -21.38 28.70
C ALA A 463 -1.01 -19.99 29.33
N VAL A 464 -1.82 -19.03 28.90
CA VAL A 464 -1.83 -17.67 29.48
C VAL A 464 -2.33 -17.70 30.92
N GLN A 465 -3.39 -18.45 31.22
CA GLN A 465 -3.89 -18.61 32.60
C GLN A 465 -2.84 -19.20 33.55
N ALA A 466 -1.94 -20.05 33.06
CA ALA A 466 -0.84 -20.60 33.84
C ALA A 466 0.30 -19.59 34.11
N LEU A 467 0.41 -18.53 33.30
CA LEU A 467 1.46 -17.51 33.40
C LEU A 467 1.00 -16.23 34.10
N ALA A 468 -0.21 -15.77 33.78
CA ALA A 468 -0.75 -14.48 34.19
C ALA A 468 -1.14 -14.45 35.67
N LYS A 469 -1.07 -13.26 36.26
CA LYS A 469 -1.45 -12.97 37.63
C LYS A 469 -2.48 -11.84 37.66
N PRO A 470 -3.31 -11.75 38.73
CA PRO A 470 -4.18 -10.59 38.93
C PRO A 470 -3.41 -9.27 38.85
N GLY A 471 -3.93 -8.32 38.08
CA GLY A 471 -3.29 -7.02 37.83
C GLY A 471 -2.39 -6.97 36.59
N ASP A 472 -2.03 -8.11 36.00
CA ASP A 472 -1.17 -8.15 34.81
C ASP A 472 -1.82 -7.45 33.60
N ILE A 473 -0.97 -6.90 32.74
CA ILE A 473 -1.33 -6.39 31.41
C ILE A 473 -1.01 -7.46 30.38
N LEU A 474 -2.05 -7.94 29.71
CA LEU A 474 -1.98 -8.96 28.67
C LEU A 474 -2.16 -8.31 27.30
N ILE A 475 -1.37 -8.73 26.31
CA ILE A 475 -1.51 -8.23 24.94
C ILE A 475 -1.81 -9.38 23.97
N ASP A 476 -2.81 -9.21 23.12
CA ASP A 476 -3.05 -10.04 21.94
C ASP A 476 -2.56 -9.28 20.71
N PHE A 477 -1.37 -9.64 20.23
CA PHE A 477 -0.74 -9.06 19.07
C PHE A 477 -1.25 -9.72 17.78
N CYS A 478 -1.55 -8.88 16.77
CA CYS A 478 -2.25 -9.31 15.56
C CYS A 478 -3.59 -9.98 15.90
N SER A 479 -4.32 -9.38 16.85
CA SER A 479 -5.52 -9.95 17.47
C SER A 479 -6.68 -10.24 16.51
N GLY A 480 -6.67 -9.65 15.32
CA GLY A 480 -7.76 -9.78 14.35
C GLY A 480 -9.09 -9.35 14.95
N GLY A 481 -10.12 -10.20 14.85
CA GLY A 481 -11.44 -9.96 15.44
C GLY A 481 -11.50 -10.12 16.97
N GLY A 482 -10.35 -10.14 17.66
CA GLY A 482 -10.23 -10.25 19.11
C GLY A 482 -10.58 -11.63 19.66
N HIS A 483 -10.46 -12.71 18.87
CA HIS A 483 -10.90 -14.03 19.33
C HIS A 483 -10.20 -14.52 20.59
N LEU A 484 -8.88 -14.35 20.69
CA LEU A 484 -8.11 -14.76 21.86
C LEU A 484 -8.23 -13.73 22.96
N GLY A 485 -7.95 -12.45 22.70
CA GLY A 485 -7.99 -11.46 23.77
C GLY A 485 -9.38 -11.20 24.36
N ILE A 486 -10.50 -11.34 23.63
CA ILE A 486 -11.85 -11.28 24.23
C ILE A 486 -12.07 -12.47 25.18
N LEU A 487 -11.62 -13.67 24.78
CA LEU A 487 -11.68 -14.86 25.63
C LEU A 487 -10.83 -14.66 26.90
N MET A 488 -9.60 -14.16 26.76
CA MET A 488 -8.72 -13.87 27.90
C MET A 488 -9.33 -12.82 28.82
N ALA A 489 -9.90 -11.74 28.28
CA ALA A 489 -10.52 -10.67 29.06
C ALA A 489 -11.71 -11.17 29.89
N TYR A 490 -12.51 -12.09 29.33
CA TYR A 490 -13.62 -12.73 30.03
C TYR A 490 -13.14 -13.69 31.14
N LEU A 491 -12.11 -14.48 30.86
CA LEU A 491 -11.57 -15.47 31.81
C LEU A 491 -10.71 -14.85 32.92
N LEU A 492 -10.04 -13.72 32.66
CA LEU A 492 -9.07 -13.06 33.53
C LEU A 492 -9.52 -11.62 33.84
N GLN A 493 -10.62 -11.47 34.57
CA GLN A 493 -11.26 -10.17 34.82
C GLN A 493 -10.41 -9.19 35.65
N GLU A 494 -9.43 -9.70 36.41
CA GLU A 494 -8.49 -8.89 37.18
C GLU A 494 -7.27 -8.43 36.35
N CYS A 495 -7.12 -8.90 35.12
CA CYS A 495 -6.08 -8.45 34.19
C CYS A 495 -6.63 -7.38 33.23
N ASN A 496 -5.75 -6.53 32.71
CA ASN A 496 -6.08 -5.63 31.61
C ASN A 496 -5.64 -6.25 30.28
N VAL A 497 -6.52 -6.29 29.28
CA VAL A 497 -6.24 -6.90 27.98
C VAL A 497 -6.18 -5.85 26.88
N PHE A 498 -5.07 -5.80 26.17
CA PHE A 498 -4.87 -4.92 25.01
C PHE A 498 -4.93 -5.74 23.72
N LEU A 499 -5.82 -5.35 22.81
CA LEU A 499 -5.91 -5.92 21.46
C LEU A 499 -5.15 -5.02 20.49
N VAL A 500 -4.02 -5.50 19.96
CA VAL A 500 -3.20 -4.76 18.98
C VAL A 500 -3.47 -5.34 17.59
N GLU A 501 -3.96 -4.52 16.68
CA GLU A 501 -4.32 -4.93 15.32
C GLU A 501 -4.27 -3.74 14.36
N ASN A 502 -3.74 -3.90 13.15
CA ASN A 502 -3.70 -2.77 12.19
C ASN A 502 -4.99 -2.66 11.36
N LYS A 503 -5.66 -3.79 11.12
CA LYS A 503 -6.85 -3.89 10.27
C LYS A 503 -8.08 -3.35 10.99
N GLU A 504 -8.49 -2.15 10.62
CA GLU A 504 -9.67 -1.45 11.16
C GLU A 504 -10.93 -2.32 11.13
N GLU A 505 -11.20 -3.03 10.03
CA GLU A 505 -12.43 -3.82 9.92
C GLU A 505 -12.46 -4.98 10.92
N SER A 506 -11.30 -5.47 11.36
CA SER A 506 -11.20 -6.50 12.40
C SER A 506 -11.45 -5.91 13.79
N LEU A 507 -10.89 -4.72 14.07
CA LEU A 507 -11.07 -4.02 15.33
C LEU A 507 -12.53 -3.60 15.55
N LEU A 508 -13.23 -3.16 14.51
CA LEU A 508 -14.66 -2.81 14.61
C LEU A 508 -15.51 -4.04 15.00
N LYS A 509 -15.14 -5.24 14.55
CA LYS A 509 -15.81 -6.48 14.98
C LYS A 509 -15.50 -6.82 16.43
N ALA A 510 -14.24 -6.70 16.84
CA ALA A 510 -13.85 -6.89 18.23
C ALA A 510 -14.61 -5.91 19.16
N CYS A 511 -14.68 -4.64 18.77
CA CYS A 511 -15.42 -3.57 19.45
C CYS A 511 -16.90 -3.93 19.67
N SER A 512 -17.58 -4.42 18.63
CA SER A 512 -18.98 -4.86 18.74
C SER A 512 -19.15 -5.97 19.79
N ARG A 513 -18.29 -7.01 19.73
CA ARG A 513 -18.33 -8.15 20.66
C ARG A 513 -18.02 -7.76 22.10
N ILE A 514 -17.00 -6.91 22.30
CA ILE A 514 -16.62 -6.37 23.62
C ILE A 514 -17.78 -5.59 24.25
N THR A 515 -18.43 -4.75 23.45
CA THR A 515 -19.57 -3.92 23.89
C THR A 515 -20.75 -4.80 24.29
N SER A 516 -21.09 -5.82 23.49
CA SER A 516 -22.16 -6.78 23.79
C SER A 516 -21.92 -7.54 25.10
N LEU A 517 -20.67 -7.92 25.35
CA LEU A 517 -20.27 -8.62 26.59
C LEU A 517 -20.13 -7.70 27.81
N GLY A 518 -20.19 -6.38 27.64
CA GLY A 518 -20.00 -5.42 28.73
C GLY A 518 -18.59 -5.43 29.35
N LEU A 519 -17.58 -5.94 28.63
CA LEU A 519 -16.22 -6.05 29.13
C LEU A 519 -15.59 -4.66 29.32
N GLN A 520 -15.05 -4.40 30.52
CA GLN A 520 -14.44 -3.11 30.88
C GLN A 520 -12.92 -3.16 30.91
N ASN A 521 -12.33 -4.35 30.97
CA ASN A 521 -10.89 -4.58 31.06
C ASN A 521 -10.21 -4.74 29.69
N VAL A 522 -10.77 -4.14 28.63
CA VAL A 522 -10.25 -4.24 27.26
C VAL A 522 -9.98 -2.87 26.64
N THR A 523 -8.79 -2.69 26.08
CA THR A 523 -8.41 -1.53 25.27
C THR A 523 -7.99 -1.98 23.87
N LEU A 524 -8.45 -1.26 22.85
CA LEU A 524 -8.14 -1.54 21.44
C LEU A 524 -7.04 -0.59 20.96
N TYR A 525 -6.04 -1.13 20.27
CA TYR A 525 -4.97 -0.35 19.63
C TYR A 525 -4.94 -0.66 18.13
N GLN A 526 -5.24 0.36 17.32
CA GLN A 526 -4.98 0.36 15.90
C GLN A 526 -3.59 0.94 15.62
N CYS A 527 -2.60 0.08 15.41
CA CYS A 527 -1.26 0.50 15.05
C CYS A 527 -0.50 -0.60 14.31
N ASN A 528 0.59 -0.20 13.67
CA ASN A 528 1.64 -1.11 13.25
C ASN A 528 2.31 -1.73 14.50
N LEU A 529 2.85 -2.93 14.34
CA LEU A 529 3.43 -3.67 15.46
C LEU A 529 4.73 -3.01 15.93
N ASP A 530 5.50 -2.45 15.01
CA ASP A 530 6.73 -1.68 15.25
C ASP A 530 6.53 -0.39 16.06
N TYR A 531 5.32 0.20 16.04
CA TYR A 531 4.98 1.41 16.78
C TYR A 531 4.47 1.12 18.19
N PHE A 532 4.21 -0.15 18.52
CA PHE A 532 3.75 -0.49 19.84
C PHE A 532 4.89 -0.35 20.85
N ILE A 533 4.81 0.69 21.69
CA ILE A 533 5.69 0.91 22.83
C ILE A 533 4.81 0.94 24.07
N GLY A 534 4.93 -0.09 24.90
CA GLY A 534 4.15 -0.22 26.11
C GLY A 534 4.77 -1.19 27.09
N LYS A 535 4.49 -0.99 28.38
CA LYS A 535 4.78 -2.00 29.41
C LYS A 535 3.65 -3.01 29.44
N PHE A 536 4.00 -4.28 29.53
CA PHE A 536 3.07 -5.39 29.68
C PHE A 536 3.76 -6.59 30.28
N ASP A 537 2.98 -7.56 30.77
CA ASP A 537 3.47 -8.70 31.53
C ASP A 537 3.39 -10.01 30.74
N VAL A 538 2.39 -10.13 29.85
CA VAL A 538 2.24 -11.29 28.95
C VAL A 538 1.87 -10.86 27.54
N GLY A 539 2.71 -11.19 26.56
CA GLY A 539 2.41 -11.01 25.14
C GLY A 539 1.95 -12.31 24.48
N THR A 540 0.90 -12.25 23.67
CA THR A 540 0.30 -13.41 23.02
C THR A 540 0.08 -13.16 21.54
N SER A 541 0.08 -14.23 20.74
CA SER A 541 -0.36 -14.11 19.36
C SER A 541 -0.82 -15.44 18.78
N LEU A 542 -2.03 -15.42 18.19
CA LEU A 542 -2.58 -16.52 17.40
C LEU A 542 -2.63 -16.12 15.92
N HIS A 543 -1.57 -16.44 15.18
CA HIS A 543 -1.33 -16.11 13.76
C HIS A 543 -0.68 -14.74 13.45
N ALA A 544 0.38 -14.35 14.17
CA ALA A 544 1.31 -13.33 13.66
C ALA A 544 2.14 -13.88 12.49
N CYS A 545 1.71 -13.67 11.25
CA CYS A 545 2.30 -14.29 10.05
C CYS A 545 3.76 -13.90 9.79
N GLY A 546 4.59 -14.87 9.43
CA GLY A 546 5.96 -14.65 8.94
C GLY A 546 6.82 -13.92 9.98
N SER A 547 7.47 -12.83 9.57
CA SER A 547 8.32 -12.03 10.47
C SER A 547 7.55 -11.35 11.61
N ALA A 548 6.21 -11.27 11.55
CA ALA A 548 5.42 -10.72 12.64
C ALA A 548 5.52 -11.57 13.92
N THR A 549 5.63 -12.90 13.81
CA THR A 549 5.91 -13.77 14.96
C THR A 549 7.17 -13.29 15.70
N ASP A 550 8.23 -13.01 14.93
CA ASP A 550 9.53 -12.65 15.46
C ASP A 550 9.56 -11.24 16.07
N MET A 551 8.73 -10.33 15.54
CA MET A 551 8.47 -9.01 16.12
C MET A 551 7.75 -9.11 17.46
N VAL A 552 6.71 -9.95 17.57
CA VAL A 552 6.03 -10.19 18.85
C VAL A 552 7.00 -10.73 19.89
N LEU A 553 7.83 -11.71 19.53
CA LEU A 553 8.85 -12.25 20.45
C LEU A 553 9.86 -11.17 20.88
N GLN A 554 10.29 -10.29 19.96
CA GLN A 554 11.19 -9.19 20.29
C GLN A 554 10.52 -8.18 21.25
N LEU A 555 9.27 -7.79 21.00
CA LEU A 555 8.53 -6.90 21.88
C LEU A 555 8.40 -7.48 23.29
N CYS A 556 8.13 -8.78 23.42
CA CYS A 556 8.08 -9.44 24.72
C CYS A 556 9.44 -9.41 25.42
N GLN A 557 10.54 -9.63 24.69
CA GLN A 557 11.89 -9.57 25.23
C GLN A 557 12.27 -8.16 25.69
N ASP A 558 11.97 -7.15 24.88
CA ASP A 558 12.25 -5.74 25.20
C ASP A 558 11.46 -5.29 26.43
N ALA A 559 10.23 -5.77 26.59
CA ALA A 559 9.39 -5.51 27.75
C ALA A 559 9.72 -6.39 28.98
N GLN A 560 10.60 -7.38 28.85
CA GLN A 560 10.81 -8.44 29.85
C GLN A 560 9.49 -9.12 30.26
N ALA A 561 8.58 -9.29 29.30
CA ALA A 561 7.28 -9.92 29.46
C ALA A 561 7.36 -11.43 29.15
N SER A 562 6.49 -12.21 29.79
CA SER A 562 6.25 -13.60 29.37
C SER A 562 5.55 -13.64 28.00
N PHE A 563 5.62 -14.77 27.30
CA PHE A 563 4.97 -14.88 25.99
C PHE A 563 4.31 -16.24 25.74
N VAL A 564 3.22 -16.21 24.96
CA VAL A 564 2.51 -17.38 24.41
C VAL A 564 2.21 -17.13 22.93
N VAL A 565 3.05 -17.66 22.05
CA VAL A 565 3.04 -17.32 20.62
C VAL A 565 2.90 -18.58 19.78
N CYS A 566 1.91 -18.61 18.90
CA CYS A 566 1.68 -19.67 17.92
C CYS A 566 2.14 -19.19 16.52
N PRO A 567 3.33 -19.59 16.04
CA PRO A 567 3.85 -19.12 14.76
C PRO A 567 3.09 -19.67 13.55
N CYS A 568 3.01 -18.88 12.48
CA CYS A 568 2.43 -19.33 11.21
C CYS A 568 3.08 -18.64 9.99
N CYS A 569 2.81 -19.17 8.79
CA CYS A 569 3.30 -18.65 7.51
C CYS A 569 4.84 -18.49 7.46
N TYR A 570 5.55 -19.57 7.76
CA TYR A 570 7.02 -19.62 7.83
C TYR A 570 7.68 -19.22 6.51
N GLY A 571 7.06 -19.53 5.38
CA GLY A 571 7.53 -19.16 4.05
C GLY A 571 7.30 -17.68 3.72
N SER A 572 6.76 -16.90 4.65
CA SER A 572 6.64 -15.44 4.54
C SER A 572 7.62 -14.72 5.48
N ILE A 573 8.53 -15.43 6.14
CA ILE A 573 9.63 -14.81 6.88
C ILE A 573 10.51 -14.05 5.89
N GLN A 574 10.84 -12.81 6.24
CA GLN A 574 11.70 -11.91 5.49
C GLN A 574 12.49 -11.04 6.46
N LYS A 575 13.73 -10.72 6.09
CA LYS A 575 14.51 -9.70 6.78
C LYS A 575 13.72 -8.40 6.81
N THR A 576 13.63 -7.78 7.98
CA THR A 576 13.05 -6.44 8.14
C THR A 576 14.14 -5.47 8.58
N HIS A 577 13.79 -4.21 8.78
CA HIS A 577 14.70 -3.24 9.37
C HIS A 577 14.98 -3.51 10.86
N LEU A 578 14.14 -4.32 11.52
CA LEU A 578 14.26 -4.66 12.94
C LEU A 578 15.01 -5.98 13.18
N MET A 579 15.03 -6.88 12.20
CA MET A 579 15.57 -8.22 12.39
C MET A 579 16.17 -8.85 11.13
N SER A 580 17.15 -9.72 11.38
CA SER A 580 17.80 -10.56 10.39
C SER A 580 17.76 -12.02 10.83
N TYR A 581 17.98 -12.93 9.88
CA TYR A 581 17.87 -14.37 10.11
C TYR A 581 19.09 -15.11 9.58
N PRO A 582 19.50 -16.23 10.22
CA PRO A 582 18.96 -16.78 11.47
C PRO A 582 19.21 -15.88 12.68
N ARG A 583 18.49 -16.09 13.80
CA ARG A 583 18.56 -15.21 14.98
C ARG A 583 19.49 -15.74 16.07
N SER A 584 19.48 -17.05 16.33
CA SER A 584 20.23 -17.61 17.45
C SER A 584 21.71 -17.78 17.12
N GLN A 585 22.55 -17.63 18.14
CA GLN A 585 23.98 -17.92 18.02
C GLN A 585 24.25 -19.35 17.53
N LEU A 586 23.39 -20.32 17.88
CA LEU A 586 23.49 -21.71 17.45
C LEU A 586 23.44 -21.83 15.92
N PHE A 587 22.46 -21.20 15.26
CA PHE A 587 22.33 -21.27 13.80
C PHE A 587 23.42 -20.44 13.10
N ILE A 588 23.79 -19.30 13.67
CA ILE A 588 24.85 -18.43 13.14
C ILE A 588 26.21 -19.16 13.15
N GLN A 589 26.56 -19.84 14.25
CA GLN A 589 27.84 -20.56 14.37
C GLN A 589 27.95 -21.75 13.41
N HIS A 590 26.83 -22.41 13.10
CA HIS A 590 26.77 -23.50 12.12
C HIS A 590 26.61 -22.98 10.68
N ALA A 591 26.89 -21.69 10.46
CA ALA A 591 26.92 -21.03 9.17
C ALA A 591 25.63 -21.22 8.35
N VAL A 592 24.46 -21.26 9.01
CA VAL A 592 23.17 -21.25 8.31
C VAL A 592 23.00 -19.87 7.68
N THR A 593 22.96 -19.83 6.37
CA THR A 593 22.81 -18.56 5.62
C THR A 593 21.36 -18.10 5.64
N TYR A 594 21.14 -16.81 5.40
CA TYR A 594 19.79 -16.25 5.24
C TYR A 594 18.97 -17.00 4.16
N LYS A 595 19.60 -17.35 3.04
CA LYS A 595 18.93 -18.10 1.96
C LYS A 595 18.53 -19.51 2.39
N GLU A 596 19.38 -20.21 3.14
CA GLU A 596 19.05 -21.53 3.70
C GLU A 596 17.88 -21.43 4.70
N TYR A 597 17.88 -20.39 5.54
CA TYR A 597 16.80 -20.12 6.48
C TYR A 597 15.44 -19.88 5.79
N LEU A 598 15.42 -19.05 4.74
CA LEU A 598 14.21 -18.84 3.92
C LEU A 598 13.75 -20.14 3.25
N THR A 599 14.69 -20.97 2.80
CA THR A 599 14.39 -22.27 2.18
C THR A 599 13.71 -23.22 3.18
N LEU A 600 14.17 -23.25 4.44
CA LEU A 600 13.47 -23.95 5.53
C LEU A 600 12.07 -23.39 5.74
N GLY A 601 11.89 -22.06 5.73
CA GLY A 601 10.59 -21.42 5.89
C GLY A 601 9.60 -21.81 4.80
N HIS A 602 10.04 -21.81 3.54
CA HIS A 602 9.21 -22.25 2.42
C HIS A 602 8.89 -23.75 2.47
N ALA A 603 9.81 -24.58 2.96
CA ALA A 603 9.58 -26.01 3.15
C ALA A 603 8.61 -26.27 4.31
N ALA A 604 8.70 -25.48 5.38
CA ALA A 604 7.80 -25.57 6.53
C ALA A 604 6.34 -25.39 6.14
N ASP A 605 6.02 -24.51 5.18
CA ASP A 605 4.66 -24.29 4.66
C ASP A 605 4.11 -25.40 3.75
N GLN A 606 4.91 -26.42 3.43
CA GLN A 606 4.46 -27.57 2.64
C GLN A 606 3.84 -28.64 3.54
N THR A 607 2.59 -28.42 3.96
CA THR A 607 1.80 -29.38 4.77
C THR A 607 0.77 -30.15 3.93
N GLU A 608 1.11 -30.46 2.67
CA GLU A 608 0.23 -31.20 1.74
C GLU A 608 0.14 -32.69 2.11
N HIS A 609 -0.96 -33.37 1.73
CA HIS A 609 -1.34 -34.75 2.09
C HIS A 609 -0.40 -35.90 1.65
N ASN A 610 0.88 -35.61 1.37
CA ASN A 610 1.92 -36.62 1.19
C ASN A 610 2.74 -36.70 2.48
N ILE A 611 2.67 -37.85 3.15
CA ILE A 611 3.30 -38.14 4.46
C ILE A 611 4.76 -37.64 4.49
N THR A 612 5.55 -37.94 3.47
CA THR A 612 6.99 -37.56 3.45
C THR A 612 7.23 -36.05 3.32
N ILE A 613 6.32 -35.34 2.65
CA ILE A 613 6.41 -33.88 2.49
C ILE A 613 5.92 -33.21 3.78
N GLU A 614 4.86 -33.75 4.39
CA GLU A 614 4.30 -33.29 5.65
C GLU A 614 5.29 -33.46 6.82
N GLU A 615 5.90 -34.64 6.97
CA GLU A 615 6.94 -34.89 7.98
C GLU A 615 8.12 -33.92 7.84
N ARG A 616 8.56 -33.69 6.60
CA ARG A 616 9.61 -32.72 6.30
C ARG A 616 9.17 -31.30 6.63
N GLY A 617 7.94 -30.93 6.32
CA GLY A 617 7.35 -29.63 6.65
C GLY A 617 7.32 -29.41 8.16
N HIS A 618 6.88 -30.41 8.92
CA HIS A 618 6.87 -30.40 10.39
C HIS A 618 8.28 -30.23 10.96
N LEU A 619 9.25 -31.01 10.47
CA LEU A 619 10.65 -30.84 10.88
C LEU A 619 11.18 -29.44 10.60
N CYS A 620 10.86 -28.86 9.44
CA CYS A 620 11.30 -27.50 9.10
C CYS A 620 10.65 -26.44 10.00
N MET A 621 9.37 -26.59 10.37
CA MET A 621 8.72 -25.71 11.36
C MET A 621 9.45 -25.78 12.70
N ASP A 622 9.66 -26.99 13.19
CA ASP A 622 10.33 -27.27 14.44
C ASP A 622 11.74 -26.67 14.49
N LEU A 623 12.50 -26.74 13.39
CA LEU A 623 13.84 -26.15 13.30
C LEU A 623 13.82 -24.62 13.36
N ILE A 624 12.89 -23.96 12.67
CA ILE A 624 12.76 -22.49 12.74
C ILE A 624 12.35 -22.07 14.16
N ASP A 625 11.41 -22.77 14.77
CA ASP A 625 11.00 -22.45 16.15
C ASP A 625 12.08 -22.82 17.17
N THR A 626 12.96 -23.77 16.85
CA THR A 626 14.17 -24.03 17.63
C THR A 626 15.13 -22.83 17.57
N ASP A 627 15.31 -22.19 16.42
CA ASP A 627 16.09 -20.94 16.32
C ASP A 627 15.47 -19.83 17.19
N ARG A 628 14.15 -19.66 17.15
CA ARG A 628 13.42 -18.70 18.00
C ARG A 628 13.57 -18.99 19.49
N HIS A 629 13.40 -20.26 19.86
CA HIS A 629 13.56 -20.76 21.22
C HIS A 629 14.98 -20.49 21.74
N GLN A 630 16.00 -20.87 20.98
CA GLN A 630 17.41 -20.67 21.35
C GLN A 630 17.77 -19.19 21.49
N TYR A 631 17.27 -18.36 20.57
CA TYR A 631 17.47 -16.92 20.67
C TYR A 631 16.83 -16.34 21.94
N ALA A 632 15.58 -16.72 22.26
CA ALA A 632 14.94 -16.28 23.49
C ALA A 632 15.67 -16.76 24.76
N GLN A 633 16.19 -18.00 24.78
CA GLN A 633 17.02 -18.48 25.89
C GLN A 633 18.30 -17.65 26.07
N GLN A 634 18.96 -17.25 24.97
CA GLN A 634 20.12 -16.36 25.00
C GLN A 634 19.78 -14.99 25.61
N MET A 635 18.54 -14.54 25.45
CA MET A 635 18.03 -13.30 26.05
C MET A 635 17.52 -13.48 27.49
N GLY A 636 17.81 -14.61 28.14
CA GLY A 636 17.49 -14.82 29.55
C GLY A 636 16.08 -15.34 29.82
N TYR A 637 15.52 -16.15 28.91
CA TYR A 637 14.21 -16.78 29.10
C TYR A 637 14.31 -18.28 29.37
N VAL A 638 13.37 -18.80 30.18
CA VAL A 638 12.97 -20.21 30.12
C VAL A 638 11.91 -20.33 29.04
N VAL A 639 12.15 -21.17 28.05
CA VAL A 639 11.25 -21.34 26.90
C VAL A 639 10.87 -22.80 26.75
N THR A 640 9.61 -23.03 26.42
CA THR A 640 9.06 -24.33 26.06
C THR A 640 8.52 -24.22 24.63
N LEU A 641 9.06 -25.04 23.72
CA LEU A 641 8.46 -25.30 22.42
C LEU A 641 7.59 -26.55 22.54
N THR A 642 6.28 -26.42 22.32
CA THR A 642 5.32 -27.53 22.39
C THR A 642 4.38 -27.51 21.18
N SER A 643 3.42 -28.42 21.14
CA SER A 643 2.38 -28.44 20.11
C SER A 643 0.98 -28.21 20.67
N LEU A 644 0.13 -27.55 19.89
CA LEU A 644 -1.29 -27.41 20.17
C LEU A 644 -1.95 -28.79 20.23
N GLN A 645 -2.82 -28.96 21.22
CA GLN A 645 -3.55 -30.19 21.48
C GLN A 645 -5.04 -30.01 21.14
N PRO A 646 -5.66 -30.91 20.35
CA PRO A 646 -5.02 -32.02 19.64
C PRO A 646 -4.21 -31.55 18.43
N LEU A 647 -3.27 -32.37 17.97
CA LEU A 647 -2.43 -32.06 16.79
C LEU A 647 -3.25 -31.81 15.51
N SER A 648 -4.47 -32.32 15.45
CA SER A 648 -5.41 -32.13 14.34
C SER A 648 -6.04 -30.73 14.26
N CYS A 649 -5.89 -29.89 15.29
CA CYS A 649 -6.51 -28.56 15.32
C CYS A 649 -5.99 -27.65 14.19
N THR A 650 -4.71 -27.77 13.83
CA THR A 650 -4.10 -27.07 12.69
C THR A 650 -2.81 -27.77 12.29
N PRO A 651 -2.45 -27.81 10.99
CA PRO A 651 -1.13 -28.28 10.55
C PRO A 651 0.02 -27.43 11.12
N LYS A 652 -0.26 -26.16 11.43
CA LYS A 652 0.68 -25.21 12.02
C LYS A 652 0.44 -25.16 13.53
N ASN A 653 0.87 -26.20 14.23
CA ASN A 653 0.53 -26.44 15.63
C ASN A 653 1.68 -26.19 16.59
N ASN A 654 2.79 -25.57 16.20
CA ASN A 654 3.82 -25.21 17.17
C ASN A 654 3.37 -24.05 18.07
N LEU A 655 3.73 -24.13 19.35
CA LEU A 655 3.44 -23.13 20.37
C LEU A 655 4.71 -22.86 21.18
N LEU A 656 5.12 -21.60 21.22
CA LEU A 656 6.24 -21.10 22.00
C LEU A 656 5.71 -20.44 23.28
N ILE A 657 6.13 -20.95 24.43
CA ILE A 657 5.77 -20.41 25.74
C ILE A 657 7.06 -20.00 26.44
N GLY A 658 7.18 -18.74 26.83
CA GLY A 658 8.40 -18.21 27.43
C GLY A 658 8.13 -17.38 28.67
N LYS A 659 9.05 -17.47 29.64
CA LYS A 659 9.05 -16.66 30.85
C LYS A 659 10.47 -16.11 31.10
N PRO A 660 10.63 -14.83 31.45
CA PRO A 660 11.92 -14.29 31.85
C PRO A 660 12.50 -15.06 33.05
N ASN A 661 13.82 -15.24 33.08
CA ASN A 661 14.51 -15.73 34.27
C ASN A 661 14.33 -14.71 35.40
N ALA A 662 14.03 -15.20 36.60
CA ALA A 662 13.80 -14.39 37.79
C ALA A 662 15.07 -13.70 38.29
#